data_AF-A0A552EV34-F1
#
_entry.id   AF-A0A552EV34-F1
#
_cell.length_a   1.000
_cell.length_b   1.000
_cell.length_c   1.000
_cell.angle_alpha   90.00
_cell.angle_beta   90.00
_cell.angle_gamma   90.00
#
_symmetry.space_group_name_H-M   'P 1'
#
loop_
_entity.id
_entity.type
_entity.pdbx_description
1 polymer ?
#
loop_
_entity_poly.entity_id
_entity_poly.type
_entity_poly.pdbx_seq_one_letter_code
_entity_poly.pdbx_strand_id
1 'polypeptide(L)'
;MAIPQSSIIALSLMYTKLPPSASDLTFWASSAGQAVSWNQAVQAFSTSSEAKTAYPMLASPTVLSQNAAARRAYVTQAFQNLYGIAAADIPEAELTYWADTYLLSSSQAIFDFPVVLNQYSLASRQQALTNRAQVSQNFAVAMAAAGSSTFTSGQYSGGWAIVNTVTASADSVTAANAQIAEFVAGGGGTGTTFTLLENGAVLTGSANSKVSPADKFLTASNNTVQALTFLSGSFVQDPSTSDNDILTAQIVTFVTPNIENIETIQFSGTAGAGAVVDVTNISGVKNLVIKSGNLQVDTAEKFPLTLAAGYASQLTLSLFDKSKDSTVNLNGTVAGATIVDFDSGFGAATPPDVNIVVKADSVLKNSDATDNTISSVTGSNNFVISGDKNLTIDGNIIVSDAANDRLDATKFTGKLTLNLGKNSNITRIIGGKSDDTFTLTATDNQINGVALNGNEGSDTLTVKVGASAAALDKVANVETIIFKQAAANTTITTVDSLVASGATLTVDASSFTTKTLTFNGVAETDGSFKITGGAKADVLTGGAKADTLTGNGGLDTLTGGGGNDQFVLNKATAGNDVTITDFTLASGNNDVFALSNAAFEGAPAVGAALVVSAVAAATNSANTILVDTFANLTANQTATDLVRFGYAKDSGQLFYDADGNFSTDRILIATTAALNLNASNFTIVA
;
A
#
# COMPACT_ATOMS: atom_id res chain seq x y z
N MET A 1 32.32 -23.59 -29.27
CA MET A 1 31.71 -22.38 -28.70
C MET A 1 31.79 -22.52 -27.19
N ALA A 2 32.24 -21.49 -26.48
CA ALA A 2 32.29 -21.49 -25.01
C ALA A 2 30.89 -21.77 -24.43
N ILE A 3 30.80 -22.62 -23.41
CA ILE A 3 29.52 -22.86 -22.73
C ILE A 3 29.24 -21.65 -21.82
N PRO A 4 28.09 -20.97 -21.95
CA PRO A 4 27.76 -19.86 -21.06
C PRO A 4 27.68 -20.31 -19.60
N GLN A 5 28.13 -19.46 -18.69
CA GLN A 5 28.14 -19.77 -17.26
C GLN A 5 26.74 -20.06 -16.71
N SER A 6 25.71 -19.37 -17.21
CA SER A 6 24.31 -19.65 -16.89
C SER A 6 23.89 -21.07 -17.28
N SER A 7 24.41 -21.60 -18.39
CA SER A 7 24.16 -22.98 -18.81
C SER A 7 24.89 -24.00 -17.93
N ILE A 8 26.08 -23.69 -17.43
CA ILE A 8 26.78 -24.52 -16.44
C ILE A 8 26.00 -24.57 -15.12
N ILE A 9 25.52 -23.42 -14.64
CA ILE A 9 24.67 -23.36 -13.44
C ILE A 9 23.42 -24.20 -13.66
N ALA A 10 22.76 -24.03 -14.81
CA ALA A 10 21.57 -24.82 -15.16
C ALA A 10 21.88 -26.32 -15.17
N LEU A 11 23.01 -26.78 -15.74
CA LEU A 11 23.41 -28.18 -15.69
C LEU A 11 23.61 -28.68 -14.26
N SER A 12 24.25 -27.88 -13.39
CA SER A 12 24.39 -28.21 -11.97
C SER A 12 23.02 -28.41 -11.32
N LEU A 13 22.12 -27.44 -11.46
CA LEU A 13 20.77 -27.55 -10.88
C LEU A 13 19.96 -28.71 -11.45
N MET A 14 20.03 -28.91 -12.77
CA MET A 14 19.33 -29.96 -13.49
C MET A 14 19.72 -31.35 -12.99
N TYR A 15 21.02 -31.59 -12.75
CA TYR A 15 21.51 -32.92 -12.43
C TYR A 15 21.77 -33.15 -10.94
N THR A 16 22.25 -32.16 -10.18
CA THR A 16 22.84 -32.41 -8.86
C THR A 16 22.01 -31.89 -7.69
N LYS A 17 21.06 -30.99 -7.92
CA LYS A 17 20.39 -30.19 -6.86
C LYS A 17 21.38 -29.33 -6.04
N LEU A 18 22.51 -28.96 -6.63
CA LEU A 18 23.52 -28.16 -5.94
C LEU A 18 23.71 -26.85 -6.70
N PRO A 19 23.42 -25.69 -6.08
CA PRO A 19 23.90 -24.43 -6.61
C PRO A 19 25.44 -24.43 -6.54
N PRO A 20 26.15 -24.09 -7.62
CA PRO A 20 27.61 -24.14 -7.65
C PRO A 20 28.22 -23.09 -6.73
N SER A 21 29.36 -23.41 -6.11
CA SER A 21 30.16 -22.46 -5.35
C SER A 21 30.90 -21.49 -6.28
N ALA A 22 31.43 -20.39 -5.74
CA ALA A 22 32.23 -19.46 -6.53
C ALA A 22 33.49 -20.12 -7.13
N SER A 23 34.09 -21.08 -6.42
CA SER A 23 35.21 -21.89 -6.93
C SER A 23 34.79 -22.77 -8.11
N ASP A 24 33.61 -23.40 -8.05
CA ASP A 24 33.10 -24.20 -9.18
C ASP A 24 32.90 -23.32 -10.41
N LEU A 25 32.28 -22.14 -10.23
CA LEU A 25 32.07 -21.17 -11.30
C LEU A 25 33.40 -20.67 -11.89
N THR A 26 34.40 -20.45 -11.05
CA THR A 26 35.76 -20.06 -11.47
C THR A 26 36.42 -21.17 -12.28
N PHE A 27 36.27 -22.43 -11.87
CA PHE A 27 36.77 -23.57 -12.62
C PHE A 27 36.14 -23.64 -14.02
N TRP A 28 34.82 -23.51 -14.13
CA TRP A 28 34.12 -23.57 -15.42
C TRP A 28 34.40 -22.35 -16.32
N ALA A 29 34.77 -21.21 -15.74
CA ALA A 29 35.25 -20.04 -16.49
C ALA A 29 36.72 -20.17 -16.94
N SER A 30 37.50 -21.09 -16.36
CA SER A 30 38.92 -21.29 -16.70
C SER A 30 39.12 -21.88 -18.10
N SER A 31 40.35 -21.81 -18.61
CA SER A 31 40.73 -22.42 -19.90
C SER A 31 40.43 -23.92 -19.95
N ALA A 32 40.55 -24.62 -18.82
CA ALA A 32 40.25 -26.04 -18.72
C ALA A 32 38.74 -26.31 -18.80
N GLY A 33 37.92 -25.51 -18.09
CA GLY A 33 36.46 -25.61 -18.15
C GLY A 33 35.91 -25.28 -19.54
N GLN A 34 36.47 -24.25 -20.19
CA GLN A 34 36.06 -23.82 -21.53
C GLN A 34 36.50 -24.76 -22.66
N ALA A 35 37.44 -25.67 -22.39
CA ALA A 35 37.81 -26.74 -23.32
C ALA A 35 36.80 -27.90 -23.36
N VAL A 36 35.87 -27.97 -22.38
CA VAL A 36 34.83 -29.00 -22.30
C VAL A 36 33.71 -28.68 -23.30
N SER A 37 33.41 -29.60 -24.21
CA SER A 37 32.26 -29.46 -25.12
C SER A 37 30.93 -29.63 -24.39
N TRP A 38 29.83 -29.11 -24.96
CA TRP A 38 28.49 -29.26 -24.39
C TRP A 38 28.14 -30.71 -24.00
N ASN A 39 28.40 -31.66 -24.92
CA ASN A 39 28.12 -33.07 -24.68
C ASN A 39 28.99 -33.64 -23.55
N GLN A 40 30.25 -33.24 -23.46
CA GLN A 40 31.13 -33.65 -22.36
C GLN A 40 30.68 -33.06 -21.02
N ALA A 41 30.17 -31.82 -20.99
CA ALA A 41 29.63 -31.21 -19.78
C ALA A 41 28.35 -31.93 -19.32
N VAL A 42 27.39 -32.16 -20.23
CA VAL A 42 26.18 -32.95 -19.94
C VAL A 42 26.54 -34.34 -19.41
N GLN A 43 27.52 -35.01 -20.04
CA GLN A 43 27.99 -36.31 -19.57
C GLN A 43 28.65 -36.23 -18.18
N ALA A 44 29.46 -35.21 -17.91
CA ALA A 44 30.12 -35.04 -16.63
C ALA A 44 29.11 -34.81 -15.49
N PHE A 45 28.11 -33.96 -15.69
CA PHE A 45 27.07 -33.71 -14.68
C PHE A 45 26.15 -34.91 -14.52
N SER A 46 25.65 -35.51 -15.60
CA SER A 46 24.69 -36.62 -15.53
C SER A 46 25.27 -37.92 -14.95
N THR A 47 26.60 -38.09 -14.95
CA THR A 47 27.26 -39.28 -14.41
C THR A 47 27.90 -39.08 -13.04
N SER A 48 27.80 -37.88 -12.47
CA SER A 48 28.39 -37.52 -11.17
C SER A 48 27.75 -38.28 -9.99
N SER A 49 28.46 -38.35 -8.86
CA SER A 49 27.95 -38.94 -7.61
C SER A 49 26.70 -38.20 -7.11
N GLU A 50 26.71 -36.89 -7.25
CA GLU A 50 25.64 -35.99 -6.83
C GLU A 50 24.41 -36.20 -7.70
N ALA A 51 24.59 -36.39 -9.01
CA ALA A 51 23.49 -36.68 -9.92
C ALA A 51 22.81 -38.02 -9.64
N LYS A 52 23.60 -39.05 -9.31
CA LYS A 52 23.09 -40.36 -8.89
C LYS A 52 22.33 -40.29 -7.56
N THR A 53 22.69 -39.34 -6.70
CA THR A 53 22.01 -39.07 -5.43
C THR A 53 20.71 -38.30 -5.67
N ALA A 54 20.73 -37.28 -6.51
CA ALA A 54 19.56 -36.47 -6.86
C ALA A 54 18.52 -37.27 -7.65
N TYR A 55 18.98 -38.22 -8.47
CA TYR A 55 18.16 -39.07 -9.33
C TYR A 55 18.62 -40.54 -9.25
N PRO A 56 17.94 -41.36 -8.43
CA PRO A 56 18.30 -42.77 -8.26
C PRO A 56 18.36 -43.57 -9.57
N MET A 57 17.59 -43.19 -10.58
CA MET A 57 17.63 -43.82 -11.90
C MET A 57 18.98 -43.67 -12.62
N LEU A 58 19.74 -42.60 -12.36
CA LEU A 58 21.08 -42.42 -12.93
C LEU A 58 22.14 -43.34 -12.30
N ALA A 59 21.87 -43.88 -11.10
CA ALA A 59 22.75 -44.85 -10.44
C ALA A 59 22.68 -46.26 -11.05
N SER A 60 21.62 -46.56 -11.81
CA SER A 60 21.43 -47.86 -12.48
C SER A 60 20.77 -47.67 -13.86
N PRO A 61 21.52 -47.13 -14.84
CA PRO A 61 20.99 -46.65 -16.13
C PRO A 61 20.73 -47.78 -17.15
N THR A 62 20.13 -48.89 -16.74
CA THR A 62 19.71 -49.96 -17.64
C THR A 62 18.24 -49.76 -18.03
N VAL A 63 18.04 -49.01 -19.11
CA VAL A 63 16.73 -48.55 -19.63
C VAL A 63 15.76 -49.68 -20.06
N LEU A 64 16.17 -50.96 -19.99
CA LEU A 64 15.35 -52.11 -20.45
C LEU A 64 14.82 -53.06 -19.36
N SER A 65 14.95 -52.77 -18.06
CA SER A 65 14.37 -53.64 -17.02
C SER A 65 13.79 -52.99 -15.75
N GLN A 66 13.68 -51.65 -15.67
CA GLN A 66 12.95 -51.03 -14.55
C GLN A 66 11.47 -50.78 -14.89
N ASN A 67 10.62 -51.02 -13.89
CA ASN A 67 9.17 -50.89 -13.98
C ASN A 67 8.75 -49.45 -14.39
N ALA A 68 7.56 -49.30 -14.98
CA ALA A 68 7.04 -47.99 -15.41
C ALA A 68 7.01 -46.95 -14.26
N ALA A 69 6.90 -47.40 -13.01
CA ALA A 69 6.92 -46.54 -11.82
C ALA A 69 8.26 -45.81 -11.63
N ALA A 70 9.41 -46.47 -11.85
CA ALA A 70 10.71 -45.82 -11.72
C ALA A 70 10.90 -44.71 -12.75
N ARG A 71 10.52 -44.95 -14.02
CA ARG A 71 10.58 -43.93 -15.09
C ARG A 71 9.71 -42.73 -14.76
N ARG A 72 8.47 -42.98 -14.31
CA ARG A 72 7.55 -41.91 -13.89
C ARG A 72 8.12 -41.12 -12.71
N ALA A 73 8.71 -41.78 -11.71
CA ALA A 73 9.36 -41.11 -10.58
C ALA A 73 10.51 -40.20 -11.02
N TYR A 74 11.33 -40.63 -11.98
CA TYR A 74 12.41 -39.81 -12.53
C TYR A 74 11.90 -38.58 -13.26
N VAL A 75 10.86 -38.73 -14.09
CA VAL A 75 10.19 -37.61 -14.77
C VAL A 75 9.63 -36.63 -13.75
N THR A 76 8.83 -37.09 -12.78
CA THR A 76 8.25 -36.21 -11.77
C THR A 76 9.31 -35.50 -10.94
N GLN A 77 10.41 -36.18 -10.62
CA GLN A 77 11.52 -35.59 -9.87
C GLN A 77 12.21 -34.48 -10.68
N ALA A 78 12.40 -34.66 -11.98
CA ALA A 78 12.96 -33.62 -12.84
C ALA A 78 12.04 -32.39 -12.91
N PHE A 79 10.73 -32.57 -13.06
CA PHE A 79 9.77 -31.46 -13.04
C PHE A 79 9.82 -30.66 -11.72
N GLN A 80 9.85 -31.37 -10.59
CA GLN A 80 9.97 -30.74 -9.28
C GLN A 80 11.29 -29.97 -9.15
N ASN A 81 12.41 -30.57 -9.56
CA ASN A 81 13.74 -29.98 -9.38
C ASN A 81 14.02 -28.82 -10.34
N LEU A 82 13.53 -28.88 -11.57
CA LEU A 82 13.78 -27.85 -12.58
C LEU A 82 12.78 -26.69 -12.44
N TYR A 83 11.52 -26.99 -12.10
CA TYR A 83 10.42 -26.01 -12.19
C TYR A 83 9.61 -25.82 -10.91
N GLY A 84 9.79 -26.67 -9.90
CA GLY A 84 8.98 -26.65 -8.67
C GLY A 84 7.59 -27.25 -8.84
N ILE A 85 7.35 -27.98 -9.94
CA ILE A 85 6.03 -28.56 -10.27
C ILE A 85 5.88 -29.91 -9.57
N ALA A 86 4.85 -30.04 -8.74
CA ALA A 86 4.53 -31.29 -8.06
C ALA A 86 3.98 -32.33 -9.05
N ALA A 87 4.16 -33.61 -8.73
CA ALA A 87 3.73 -34.71 -9.60
C ALA A 87 2.24 -34.64 -9.99
N ALA A 88 1.38 -34.16 -9.08
CA ALA A 88 -0.06 -34.03 -9.31
C ALA A 88 -0.42 -32.93 -10.34
N ASP A 89 0.48 -31.98 -10.56
CA ASP A 89 0.27 -30.83 -11.45
C ASP A 89 0.85 -31.06 -12.86
N ILE A 90 1.43 -32.24 -13.12
CA ILE A 90 1.93 -32.61 -14.43
C ILE A 90 0.79 -33.27 -15.21
N PRO A 91 0.42 -32.76 -16.40
CA PRO A 91 -0.59 -33.39 -17.23
C PRO A 91 -0.26 -34.85 -17.53
N GLU A 92 -1.21 -35.75 -17.33
CA GLU A 92 -0.99 -37.20 -17.49
C GLU A 92 -0.46 -37.59 -18.88
N ALA A 93 -0.90 -36.88 -19.93
CA ALA A 93 -0.40 -37.06 -21.29
C ALA A 93 1.07 -36.68 -21.44
N GLU A 94 1.51 -35.62 -20.76
CA GLU A 94 2.91 -35.17 -20.75
C GLU A 94 3.78 -36.15 -19.96
N LEU A 95 3.31 -36.59 -18.79
CA LEU A 95 3.99 -37.60 -17.97
C LEU A 95 4.17 -38.90 -18.76
N THR A 96 3.13 -39.35 -19.47
CA THR A 96 3.17 -40.55 -20.32
C THR A 96 4.16 -40.38 -21.47
N TYR A 97 4.15 -39.25 -22.17
CA TYR A 97 5.11 -39.00 -23.25
C TYR A 97 6.56 -39.09 -22.76
N TRP A 98 6.90 -38.40 -21.67
CA TRP A 98 8.27 -38.39 -21.18
C TRP A 98 8.69 -39.75 -20.62
N ALA A 99 7.85 -40.38 -19.79
CA ALA A 99 8.21 -41.61 -19.09
C ALA A 99 8.14 -42.85 -19.99
N ASP A 100 7.15 -42.94 -20.89
CA ASP A 100 6.82 -44.16 -21.62
C ASP A 100 7.14 -44.06 -23.13
N THR A 101 7.47 -42.88 -23.65
CA THR A 101 7.92 -42.71 -25.05
C THR A 101 9.37 -42.21 -25.12
N TYR A 102 9.67 -41.04 -24.57
CA TYR A 102 11.00 -40.42 -24.72
C TYR A 102 12.10 -41.21 -24.01
N LEU A 103 11.92 -41.57 -22.74
CA LEU A 103 12.94 -42.32 -21.99
C LEU A 103 13.24 -43.70 -22.57
N LEU A 104 12.30 -44.30 -23.34
CA LEU A 104 12.50 -45.58 -24.02
C LEU A 104 13.09 -45.45 -25.43
N SER A 105 13.25 -44.22 -25.94
CA SER A 105 13.71 -43.99 -27.31
C SER A 105 15.17 -44.42 -27.55
N SER A 106 16.02 -44.37 -26.52
CA SER A 106 17.41 -44.81 -26.57
C SER A 106 17.99 -45.02 -25.17
N SER A 107 19.11 -45.73 -25.07
CA SER A 107 19.87 -45.84 -23.82
C SER A 107 20.46 -44.52 -23.34
N GLN A 108 20.61 -43.53 -24.23
CA GLN A 108 21.16 -42.21 -23.91
C GLN A 108 20.09 -41.25 -23.37
N ALA A 109 18.81 -41.50 -23.69
CA ALA A 109 17.70 -40.61 -23.31
C ALA A 109 17.62 -40.34 -21.81
N ILE A 110 18.01 -41.30 -20.96
CA ILE A 110 18.04 -41.12 -19.51
C ILE A 110 19.02 -40.04 -19.06
N PHE A 111 20.17 -39.92 -19.71
CA PHE A 111 21.20 -38.95 -19.35
C PHE A 111 20.89 -37.57 -19.91
N ASP A 112 20.24 -37.49 -21.07
CA ASP A 112 19.94 -36.22 -21.74
C ASP A 112 18.60 -35.63 -21.28
N PHE A 113 17.78 -36.41 -20.58
CA PHE A 113 16.39 -36.07 -20.29
C PHE A 113 16.20 -34.70 -19.62
N PRO A 114 16.89 -34.31 -18.54
CA PRO A 114 16.68 -32.99 -17.93
C PRO A 114 16.96 -31.82 -18.90
N VAL A 115 17.94 -31.97 -19.78
CA VAL A 115 18.27 -30.96 -20.81
C VAL A 115 17.18 -30.91 -21.87
N VAL A 116 16.75 -32.07 -22.38
CA VAL A 116 15.73 -32.16 -23.43
C VAL A 116 14.36 -31.74 -22.91
N LEU A 117 14.00 -32.12 -21.67
CA LEU A 117 12.80 -31.65 -20.99
C LEU A 117 12.76 -30.12 -20.98
N ASN A 118 13.87 -29.47 -20.64
CA ASN A 118 13.91 -28.01 -20.62
C ASN A 118 13.85 -27.37 -21.99
N GLN A 119 14.52 -27.96 -22.99
CA GLN A 119 14.49 -27.46 -24.35
C GLN A 119 13.08 -27.43 -24.96
N TYR A 120 12.25 -28.42 -24.64
CA TYR A 120 10.88 -28.56 -25.18
C TYR A 120 9.78 -28.13 -24.20
N SER A 121 10.15 -27.54 -23.06
CA SER A 121 9.19 -27.01 -22.09
C SER A 121 8.64 -25.64 -22.50
N LEU A 122 7.47 -25.28 -21.98
CA LEU A 122 6.87 -23.95 -22.16
C LEU A 122 7.80 -22.83 -21.66
N ALA A 123 7.67 -21.64 -22.23
CA ALA A 123 8.50 -20.48 -21.89
C ALA A 123 8.48 -20.14 -20.39
N SER A 124 7.35 -20.32 -19.70
CA SER A 124 7.24 -20.10 -18.25
C SER A 124 8.12 -21.07 -17.44
N ARG A 125 8.23 -22.33 -17.86
CA ARG A 125 9.10 -23.33 -17.21
C ARG A 125 10.57 -23.04 -17.46
N GLN A 126 10.93 -22.66 -18.70
CA GLN A 126 12.28 -22.20 -19.02
C GLN A 126 12.65 -20.96 -18.20
N GLN A 127 11.71 -20.03 -18.01
CA GLN A 127 11.90 -18.85 -17.16
C GLN A 127 12.13 -19.22 -15.69
N ALA A 128 11.41 -20.20 -15.15
CA ALA A 128 11.64 -20.69 -13.79
C ALA A 128 13.08 -21.20 -13.60
N LEU A 129 13.61 -21.96 -14.56
CA LEU A 129 15.00 -22.43 -14.49
C LEU A 129 16.02 -21.29 -14.65
N THR A 130 15.75 -20.33 -15.54
CA THR A 130 16.58 -19.11 -15.68
C THR A 130 16.62 -18.33 -14.37
N ASN A 131 15.47 -18.12 -13.71
CA ASN A 131 15.37 -17.47 -12.41
C ASN A 131 16.15 -18.24 -11.34
N ARG A 132 16.03 -19.57 -11.29
CA ARG A 132 16.80 -20.44 -10.38
C ARG A 132 18.30 -20.33 -10.60
N ALA A 133 18.75 -20.28 -11.86
CA ALA A 133 20.15 -20.10 -12.20
C ALA A 133 20.67 -18.73 -11.77
N GLN A 134 19.87 -17.67 -11.94
CA GLN A 134 20.20 -16.33 -11.47
C GLN A 134 20.35 -16.29 -9.94
N VAL A 135 19.38 -16.85 -9.20
CA VAL A 135 19.42 -16.90 -7.73
C VAL A 135 20.60 -17.74 -7.24
N SER A 136 20.92 -18.85 -7.92
CA SER A 136 22.10 -19.66 -7.60
C SER A 136 23.41 -18.89 -7.80
N GLN A 137 23.50 -18.07 -8.85
CA GLN A 137 24.65 -17.19 -9.06
C GLN A 137 24.75 -16.14 -7.96
N ASN A 138 23.63 -15.51 -7.61
CA ASN A 138 23.57 -14.53 -6.52
C ASN A 138 24.01 -15.15 -5.19
N PHE A 139 23.60 -16.39 -4.91
CA PHE A 139 24.01 -17.13 -3.72
C PHE A 139 25.53 -17.34 -3.69
N ALA A 140 26.12 -17.81 -4.80
CA ALA A 140 27.56 -17.99 -4.92
C ALA A 140 28.35 -16.70 -4.71
N VAL A 141 27.87 -15.59 -5.30
CA VAL A 141 28.49 -14.27 -5.16
C VAL A 141 28.39 -13.76 -3.72
N ALA A 142 27.22 -13.87 -3.11
CA ALA A 142 26.99 -13.40 -1.75
C ALA A 142 27.82 -14.19 -0.72
N MET A 143 27.90 -15.52 -0.89
CA MET A 143 28.72 -16.38 -0.05
C MET A 143 30.22 -16.13 -0.22
N ALA A 144 30.68 -15.88 -1.44
CA ALA A 144 32.07 -15.53 -1.70
C ALA A 144 32.45 -14.18 -1.10
N ALA A 145 31.55 -13.18 -1.20
CA ALA A 145 31.72 -11.89 -0.54
C ALA A 145 31.77 -12.04 1.00
N ALA A 146 31.07 -13.03 1.55
CA ALA A 146 31.13 -13.44 2.96
C ALA A 146 32.32 -14.36 3.30
N GLY A 147 33.26 -14.57 2.39
CA GLY A 147 34.50 -15.33 2.63
C GLY A 147 34.44 -16.83 2.30
N SER A 148 33.32 -17.36 1.81
CA SER A 148 33.16 -18.78 1.48
C SER A 148 33.16 -19.00 -0.04
N SER A 149 34.36 -19.19 -0.62
CA SER A 149 34.53 -19.47 -2.05
C SER A 149 34.33 -20.93 -2.43
N THR A 150 34.44 -21.85 -1.47
CA THR A 150 34.02 -23.26 -1.58
C THR A 150 32.87 -23.48 -0.61
N PHE A 151 32.00 -24.44 -0.91
CA PHE A 151 30.83 -24.74 -0.07
C PHE A 151 31.03 -26.02 0.74
N THR A 152 30.61 -25.96 2.00
CA THR A 152 30.37 -27.15 2.82
C THR A 152 29.05 -27.83 2.43
N SER A 153 28.82 -29.06 2.89
CA SER A 153 27.55 -29.76 2.67
C SER A 153 26.33 -28.99 3.18
N GLY A 154 26.49 -28.24 4.28
CA GLY A 154 25.44 -27.38 4.85
C GLY A 154 25.11 -26.19 3.94
N GLN A 155 26.14 -25.55 3.37
CA GLN A 155 25.96 -24.42 2.45
C GLN A 155 25.35 -24.85 1.12
N TYR A 156 25.73 -26.01 0.59
CA TYR A 156 25.06 -26.59 -0.58
C TYR A 156 23.57 -26.85 -0.32
N SER A 157 23.26 -27.44 0.83
CA SER A 157 21.88 -27.78 1.20
C SER A 157 21.04 -26.52 1.46
N GLY A 158 21.60 -25.53 2.15
CA GLY A 158 20.95 -24.24 2.41
C GLY A 158 20.71 -23.44 1.13
N GLY A 159 21.72 -23.38 0.25
CA GLY A 159 21.58 -22.77 -1.06
C GLY A 159 20.50 -23.45 -1.90
N TRP A 160 20.45 -24.78 -1.92
CA TRP A 160 19.39 -25.50 -2.61
C TRP A 160 18.01 -25.25 -2.02
N ALA A 161 17.87 -25.19 -0.69
CA ALA A 161 16.60 -24.91 -0.03
C ALA A 161 16.02 -23.56 -0.50
N ILE A 162 16.87 -22.53 -0.62
CA ILE A 162 16.48 -21.22 -1.14
C ILE A 162 16.14 -21.29 -2.64
N VAL A 163 17.04 -21.83 -3.46
CA VAL A 163 16.87 -21.90 -4.93
C VAL A 163 15.62 -22.70 -5.31
N ASN A 164 15.26 -23.74 -4.55
CA ASN A 164 14.10 -24.58 -4.82
C ASN A 164 12.76 -23.85 -4.61
N THR A 165 12.73 -22.72 -3.90
CA THR A 165 11.52 -21.87 -3.75
C THR A 165 11.21 -21.02 -4.98
N VAL A 166 12.19 -20.85 -5.88
CA VAL A 166 12.09 -19.93 -7.01
C VAL A 166 11.21 -20.51 -8.11
N THR A 167 10.33 -19.66 -8.65
CA THR A 167 9.38 -19.98 -9.73
C THR A 167 9.63 -19.09 -10.95
N ALA A 168 8.72 -19.12 -11.93
CA ALA A 168 8.76 -18.20 -13.08
C ALA A 168 8.50 -16.73 -12.70
N SER A 169 7.91 -16.45 -11.53
CA SER A 169 7.60 -15.08 -11.07
C SER A 169 8.84 -14.33 -10.59
N ALA A 170 8.94 -13.05 -10.94
CA ALA A 170 9.96 -12.13 -10.44
C ALA A 170 9.90 -11.96 -8.91
N ASP A 171 8.71 -12.01 -8.30
CA ASP A 171 8.54 -11.88 -6.85
C ASP A 171 9.25 -13.00 -6.09
N SER A 172 9.24 -14.21 -6.65
CA SER A 172 9.94 -15.35 -6.07
C SER A 172 11.47 -15.21 -6.11
N VAL A 173 12.00 -14.47 -7.10
CA VAL A 173 13.43 -14.13 -7.17
C VAL A 173 13.78 -13.10 -6.09
N THR A 174 12.94 -12.07 -5.92
CA THR A 174 13.10 -11.07 -4.86
C THR A 174 13.07 -11.72 -3.47
N ALA A 175 12.08 -12.59 -3.21
CA ALA A 175 11.96 -13.33 -1.95
C ALA A 175 13.18 -14.24 -1.71
N ALA A 176 13.63 -14.97 -2.73
CA ALA A 176 14.80 -15.83 -2.59
C ALA A 176 16.09 -15.02 -2.34
N ASN A 177 16.29 -13.88 -3.00
CA ASN A 177 17.43 -13.01 -2.72
C ASN A 177 17.41 -12.44 -1.29
N ALA A 178 16.23 -12.18 -0.73
CA ALA A 178 16.10 -11.81 0.68
C ALA A 178 16.51 -12.98 1.60
N GLN A 179 16.09 -14.21 1.29
CA GLN A 179 16.54 -15.41 2.02
C GLN A 179 18.06 -15.63 1.91
N ILE A 180 18.69 -15.32 0.76
CA ILE A 180 20.15 -15.35 0.62
C ILE A 180 20.78 -14.33 1.58
N ALA A 181 20.26 -13.10 1.60
CA ALA A 181 20.76 -12.07 2.51
C ALA A 181 20.61 -12.50 3.98
N GLU A 182 19.49 -13.12 4.36
CA GLU A 182 19.29 -13.69 5.70
C GLU A 182 20.25 -14.85 5.99
N PHE A 183 20.46 -15.75 5.03
CA PHE A 183 21.37 -16.88 5.17
C PHE A 183 22.82 -16.41 5.36
N VAL A 184 23.25 -15.40 4.57
CA VAL A 184 24.57 -14.79 4.67
C VAL A 184 24.70 -13.93 5.92
N ALA A 185 23.66 -13.18 6.29
CA ALA A 185 23.62 -12.41 7.54
C ALA A 185 23.73 -13.34 8.74
N GLY A 186 23.05 -14.50 8.72
CA GLY A 186 23.24 -15.63 9.65
C GLY A 186 24.56 -16.39 9.47
N GLY A 187 25.55 -15.77 8.82
CA GLY A 187 26.93 -16.25 8.70
C GLY A 187 27.12 -17.37 7.70
N GLY A 188 26.24 -17.50 6.72
CA GLY A 188 26.35 -18.52 5.68
C GLY A 188 26.36 -19.95 6.22
N GLY A 189 25.76 -20.17 7.40
CA GLY A 189 25.78 -21.45 8.12
C GLY A 189 27.13 -21.84 8.74
N THR A 190 27.97 -20.87 9.10
CA THR A 190 29.31 -21.14 9.69
C THR A 190 29.31 -21.36 11.21
N GLY A 191 28.28 -20.90 11.93
CA GLY A 191 28.12 -21.15 13.37
C GLY A 191 27.31 -22.39 13.70
N THR A 192 27.26 -22.72 14.99
CA THR A 192 26.50 -23.87 15.49
C THR A 192 25.03 -23.48 15.72
N THR A 193 24.11 -24.36 15.32
CA THR A 193 22.70 -24.25 15.74
C THR A 193 22.51 -24.98 17.06
N PHE A 194 22.05 -24.26 18.06
CA PHE A 194 21.70 -24.75 19.37
C PHE A 194 20.19 -24.86 19.55
N THR A 195 19.75 -25.84 20.32
CA THR A 195 18.36 -26.00 20.76
C THR A 195 18.31 -26.00 22.27
N LEU A 196 17.48 -25.13 22.86
CA LEU A 196 17.19 -25.17 24.30
C LEU A 196 16.23 -26.34 24.58
N LEU A 197 16.58 -27.21 25.53
CA LEU A 197 15.84 -28.47 25.76
C LEU A 197 14.97 -28.44 27.01
N GLU A 198 15.42 -27.79 28.10
CA GLU A 198 14.69 -27.73 29.37
C GLU A 198 14.74 -26.35 30.04
N ASN A 199 13.82 -26.10 30.97
CA ASN A 199 13.86 -24.92 31.85
C ASN A 199 15.20 -24.80 32.59
N GLY A 200 15.69 -23.58 32.71
CA GLY A 200 17.00 -23.28 33.27
C GLY A 200 18.17 -23.68 32.36
N ALA A 201 17.98 -23.73 31.03
CA ALA A 201 19.07 -23.98 30.10
C ALA A 201 20.11 -22.86 30.16
N VAL A 202 21.40 -23.22 30.09
CA VAL A 202 22.51 -22.25 30.11
C VAL A 202 23.33 -22.46 28.86
N LEU A 203 23.50 -21.41 28.07
CA LEU A 203 24.32 -21.41 26.86
C LEU A 203 25.13 -20.13 26.77
N THR A 204 26.43 -20.24 26.97
CA THR A 204 27.38 -19.14 26.89
C THR A 204 28.63 -19.57 26.12
N GLY A 205 29.62 -18.68 25.99
CA GLY A 205 30.94 -19.03 25.47
C GLY A 205 31.76 -19.99 26.36
N SER A 206 31.30 -20.30 27.57
CA SER A 206 32.01 -21.15 28.54
C SER A 206 31.13 -22.16 29.30
N ALA A 207 29.80 -22.07 29.18
CA ALA A 207 28.86 -22.97 29.83
C ALA A 207 27.82 -23.48 28.82
N ASN A 208 27.55 -24.79 28.86
CA ASN A 208 26.52 -25.47 28.09
C ASN A 208 25.82 -26.45 29.04
N SER A 209 24.52 -26.26 29.25
CA SER A 209 23.69 -27.15 30.07
C SER A 209 22.26 -27.14 29.55
N LYS A 210 21.67 -28.33 29.38
CA LYS A 210 20.29 -28.52 28.89
C LYS A 210 20.05 -27.91 27.50
N VAL A 211 21.08 -27.96 26.66
CA VAL A 211 21.02 -27.53 25.26
C VAL A 211 21.62 -28.60 24.36
N SER A 212 21.24 -28.61 23.09
CA SER A 212 21.82 -29.47 22.05
C SER A 212 22.47 -28.62 20.96
N PRO A 213 23.62 -28.99 20.38
CA PRO A 213 24.47 -30.11 20.78
C PRO A 213 25.10 -29.87 22.16
N ALA A 214 25.24 -30.95 22.93
CA ALA A 214 26.03 -30.95 24.16
C ALA A 214 27.51 -30.69 23.83
N ASP A 215 28.26 -30.14 24.78
CA ASP A 215 29.71 -29.89 24.68
C ASP A 215 30.13 -28.91 23.56
N LYS A 216 29.21 -28.07 23.09
CA LYS A 216 29.48 -26.96 22.17
C LYS A 216 29.10 -25.63 22.83
N PHE A 217 29.74 -24.55 22.46
CA PHE A 217 29.55 -23.24 23.09
C PHE A 217 29.22 -22.20 22.04
N LEU A 218 28.59 -21.11 22.46
CA LEU A 218 28.53 -19.93 21.60
C LEU A 218 29.96 -19.42 21.33
N THR A 219 30.18 -18.90 20.14
CA THR A 219 31.49 -18.48 19.64
C THR A 219 31.33 -17.13 18.95
N ALA A 220 32.44 -16.46 18.63
CA ALA A 220 32.44 -15.25 17.79
C ALA A 220 32.15 -15.54 16.29
N SER A 221 31.24 -16.47 16.01
CA SER A 221 30.80 -16.87 14.68
C SER A 221 29.30 -16.98 14.73
N ASN A 222 28.61 -16.54 13.68
CA ASN A 222 27.15 -16.40 13.68
C ASN A 222 26.43 -17.72 13.99
N ASN A 223 26.06 -17.89 15.24
CA ASN A 223 25.35 -19.01 15.81
C ASN A 223 23.84 -18.79 15.72
N THR A 224 23.09 -19.87 15.92
CA THR A 224 21.63 -19.80 16.01
C THR A 224 21.17 -20.52 17.25
N VAL A 225 20.30 -19.91 18.05
CA VAL A 225 19.68 -20.53 19.22
C VAL A 225 18.19 -20.68 18.95
N GLN A 226 17.65 -21.88 19.09
CA GLN A 226 16.25 -22.16 18.83
C GLN A 226 15.60 -22.78 20.06
N ALA A 227 14.35 -22.42 20.30
CA ALA A 227 13.49 -23.09 21.26
C ALA A 227 12.07 -23.17 20.69
N LEU A 228 11.42 -24.32 20.79
CA LEU A 228 10.02 -24.42 20.38
C LEU A 228 9.15 -23.46 21.21
N THR A 229 9.36 -23.46 22.52
CA THR A 229 8.84 -22.48 23.47
C THR A 229 10.00 -21.95 24.30
N PHE A 230 10.02 -20.67 24.64
CA PHE A 230 11.06 -20.12 25.51
C PHE A 230 10.97 -20.77 26.89
N LEU A 231 12.09 -21.32 27.34
CA LEU A 231 12.16 -22.14 28.56
C LEU A 231 12.50 -21.24 29.75
N SER A 232 11.64 -21.21 30.76
CA SER A 232 11.76 -20.29 31.90
C SER A 232 13.09 -20.48 32.63
N GLY A 233 13.70 -19.35 33.04
CA GLY A 233 14.98 -19.34 33.75
C GLY A 233 16.21 -19.64 32.88
N SER A 234 16.06 -19.75 31.55
CA SER A 234 17.21 -19.95 30.66
C SER A 234 18.09 -18.71 30.59
N PHE A 235 19.41 -18.91 30.49
CA PHE A 235 20.42 -17.87 30.33
C PHE A 235 21.21 -18.10 29.04
N VAL A 236 21.17 -17.13 28.13
CA VAL A 236 21.89 -17.18 26.85
C VAL A 236 22.80 -15.95 26.74
N GLN A 237 24.10 -16.15 26.58
CA GLN A 237 25.05 -15.04 26.45
C GLN A 237 26.02 -15.32 25.31
N ASP A 238 25.94 -14.51 24.26
CA ASP A 238 26.95 -14.51 23.21
C ASP A 238 28.26 -13.87 23.74
N PRO A 239 29.42 -14.56 23.63
CA PRO A 239 30.72 -13.97 23.94
C PRO A 239 31.17 -12.85 22.99
N SER A 240 30.49 -12.64 21.86
CA SER A 240 30.80 -11.62 20.85
C SER A 240 29.64 -10.64 20.66
N THR A 241 29.89 -9.51 19.98
CA THR A 241 28.88 -8.50 19.57
C THR A 241 29.06 -8.07 18.11
N SER A 242 29.99 -8.73 17.42
CA SER A 242 30.53 -8.36 16.11
C SER A 242 30.05 -9.26 14.98
N ASP A 243 29.48 -10.39 15.35
CA ASP A 243 28.76 -11.36 14.55
C ASP A 243 27.27 -11.01 14.54
N ASN A 244 26.47 -11.95 14.03
CA ASN A 244 25.04 -11.79 13.85
C ASN A 244 24.33 -13.04 14.37
N ASP A 245 24.39 -13.25 15.68
CA ASP A 245 23.70 -14.35 16.33
C ASP A 245 22.19 -14.15 16.28
N ILE A 246 21.46 -15.28 16.12
CA ILE A 246 20.00 -15.28 16.02
C ILE A 246 19.42 -16.20 17.10
N LEU A 247 18.54 -15.68 17.96
CA LEU A 247 17.69 -16.48 18.83
C LEU A 247 16.26 -16.49 18.30
N THR A 248 15.63 -17.67 18.19
CA THR A 248 14.21 -17.81 17.84
C THR A 248 13.48 -18.61 18.91
N ALA A 249 12.38 -18.07 19.42
CA ALA A 249 11.54 -18.78 20.40
C ALA A 249 10.06 -18.39 20.34
N GLN A 250 9.17 -19.34 20.63
CA GLN A 250 7.76 -19.02 20.89
C GLN A 250 7.54 -18.66 22.37
N ILE A 251 6.74 -17.64 22.64
CA ILE A 251 6.28 -17.24 23.97
C ILE A 251 4.84 -17.73 24.11
N VAL A 252 4.59 -18.59 25.11
CA VAL A 252 3.28 -19.21 25.35
C VAL A 252 2.67 -18.82 26.69
N THR A 253 3.51 -18.38 27.62
CA THR A 253 3.15 -17.92 28.97
C THR A 253 4.04 -16.73 29.33
N PHE A 254 3.84 -16.15 30.51
CA PHE A 254 4.77 -15.18 31.07
C PHE A 254 6.20 -15.73 31.20
N VAL A 255 7.18 -15.02 30.67
CA VAL A 255 8.61 -15.32 30.82
C VAL A 255 9.45 -14.05 30.98
N THR A 256 10.60 -14.18 31.65
CA THR A 256 11.60 -13.13 31.86
C THR A 256 12.97 -13.59 31.33
N PRO A 257 13.20 -13.55 30.00
CA PRO A 257 14.43 -14.06 29.38
C PRO A 257 15.67 -13.33 29.88
N ASN A 258 16.72 -14.08 30.21
CA ASN A 258 18.03 -13.52 30.49
C ASN A 258 18.93 -13.78 29.25
N ILE A 259 19.05 -12.76 28.40
CA ILE A 259 19.72 -12.86 27.10
C ILE A 259 20.69 -11.69 26.95
N GLU A 260 21.95 -11.98 26.66
CA GLU A 260 22.98 -10.96 26.48
C GLU A 260 23.67 -11.14 25.12
N ASN A 261 23.89 -10.01 24.45
CA ASN A 261 24.67 -9.84 23.22
C ASN A 261 24.17 -10.55 21.95
N ILE A 262 23.09 -11.34 22.02
CA ILE A 262 22.46 -11.89 20.81
C ILE A 262 21.93 -10.75 19.93
N GLU A 263 22.47 -10.58 18.72
CA GLU A 263 22.13 -9.45 17.86
C GLU A 263 20.67 -9.42 17.43
N THR A 264 20.12 -10.59 17.09
CA THR A 264 18.76 -10.70 16.58
C THR A 264 17.96 -11.68 17.42
N ILE A 265 16.90 -11.20 18.03
CA ILE A 265 15.95 -12.04 18.78
C ILE A 265 14.62 -12.03 18.04
N GLN A 266 14.09 -13.22 17.77
CA GLN A 266 12.83 -13.42 17.08
C GLN A 266 11.85 -14.14 18.00
N PHE A 267 10.83 -13.43 18.45
CA PHE A 267 9.76 -14.00 19.26
C PHE A 267 8.50 -14.23 18.43
N SER A 268 7.79 -15.32 18.71
CA SER A 268 6.42 -15.54 18.25
C SER A 268 5.50 -15.71 19.45
N GLY A 269 4.33 -15.10 19.45
CA GLY A 269 3.31 -15.30 20.46
C GLY A 269 2.43 -16.52 20.22
N THR A 270 1.26 -16.54 20.87
CA THR A 270 0.20 -17.54 20.64
C THR A 270 -1.10 -16.87 20.22
N ALA A 271 -2.07 -17.62 19.70
CA ALA A 271 -3.37 -17.06 19.32
C ALA A 271 -4.24 -16.65 20.54
N GLY A 272 -3.91 -17.13 21.75
CA GLY A 272 -4.66 -16.85 22.97
C GLY A 272 -4.02 -15.75 23.83
N ALA A 273 -4.73 -15.35 24.89
CA ALA A 273 -4.17 -14.49 25.93
C ALA A 273 -3.14 -15.25 26.77
N GLY A 274 -2.07 -14.57 27.22
CA GLY A 274 -1.10 -15.09 28.20
C GLY A 274 0.34 -15.21 27.71
N ALA A 275 0.60 -15.04 26.41
CA ALA A 275 1.96 -14.89 25.90
C ALA A 275 2.52 -13.51 26.27
N VAL A 276 3.34 -13.46 27.33
CA VAL A 276 3.93 -12.23 27.86
C VAL A 276 5.45 -12.41 27.98
N VAL A 277 6.23 -11.47 27.44
CA VAL A 277 7.68 -11.46 27.57
C VAL A 277 8.14 -10.16 28.21
N ASP A 278 8.83 -10.27 29.34
CA ASP A 278 9.49 -9.13 29.98
C ASP A 278 10.95 -9.06 29.51
N VAL A 279 11.28 -8.01 28.76
CA VAL A 279 12.61 -7.83 28.14
C VAL A 279 13.61 -7.08 29.05
N THR A 280 13.27 -6.89 30.33
CA THR A 280 14.11 -6.18 31.31
C THR A 280 15.51 -6.80 31.46
N ASN A 281 15.68 -8.11 31.26
CA ASN A 281 16.98 -8.79 31.36
C ASN A 281 17.63 -9.11 30.00
N ILE A 282 17.16 -8.47 28.92
CA ILE A 282 17.76 -8.60 27.58
C ILE A 282 18.76 -7.46 27.33
N SER A 283 19.94 -7.70 26.76
CA SER A 283 20.90 -6.63 26.41
C SER A 283 21.70 -6.93 25.15
N GLY A 284 22.30 -5.89 24.55
CA GLY A 284 23.13 -6.03 23.34
C GLY A 284 22.38 -6.32 22.04
N VAL A 285 21.05 -6.35 22.06
CA VAL A 285 20.21 -6.66 20.89
C VAL A 285 20.21 -5.50 19.90
N LYS A 286 20.43 -5.82 18.62
CA LYS A 286 20.31 -4.89 17.49
C LYS A 286 18.90 -4.93 16.90
N ASN A 287 18.30 -6.12 16.81
CA ASN A 287 16.99 -6.35 16.24
C ASN A 287 16.12 -7.25 17.13
N LEU A 288 15.07 -6.69 17.73
CA LEU A 288 14.03 -7.48 18.40
C LEU A 288 12.82 -7.59 17.48
N VAL A 289 12.55 -8.79 16.96
CA VAL A 289 11.55 -9.05 15.92
C VAL A 289 10.40 -9.88 16.48
N ILE A 290 9.17 -9.43 16.22
CA ILE A 290 7.95 -10.17 16.52
C ILE A 290 7.45 -10.81 15.22
N LYS A 291 7.53 -12.14 15.13
CA LYS A 291 7.31 -12.89 13.89
C LYS A 291 5.84 -13.20 13.65
N SER A 292 5.10 -13.62 14.69
CA SER A 292 3.70 -14.05 14.56
C SER A 292 3.02 -14.14 15.93
N GLY A 293 1.69 -14.29 15.96
CA GLY A 293 0.91 -14.54 17.18
C GLY A 293 0.71 -13.32 18.06
N ASN A 294 -0.25 -13.41 19.00
CA ASN A 294 -0.50 -12.37 19.98
C ASN A 294 0.61 -12.39 21.03
N LEU A 295 1.21 -11.24 21.30
CA LEU A 295 2.30 -11.11 22.25
C LEU A 295 2.21 -9.78 23.01
N GLN A 296 2.29 -9.86 24.33
CA GLN A 296 2.57 -8.71 25.18
C GLN A 296 4.07 -8.62 25.44
N VAL A 297 4.63 -7.42 25.28
CA VAL A 297 6.02 -7.11 25.61
C VAL A 297 6.01 -6.12 26.77
N ASP A 298 6.53 -6.56 27.92
CA ASP A 298 6.75 -5.70 29.08
C ASP A 298 8.13 -5.05 29.00
N THR A 299 8.24 -3.83 29.53
CA THR A 299 9.42 -2.96 29.38
C THR A 299 9.71 -2.65 27.89
N ALA A 300 8.64 -2.40 27.13
CA ALA A 300 8.68 -2.18 25.69
C ALA A 300 9.45 -0.91 25.26
N GLU A 301 9.69 0.05 26.16
CA GLU A 301 10.53 1.23 25.91
C GLU A 301 12.01 0.89 25.67
N LYS A 302 12.43 -0.32 26.08
CA LYS A 302 13.86 -0.67 26.10
C LYS A 302 14.45 -0.87 24.71
N PHE A 303 13.66 -1.37 23.78
CA PHE A 303 14.10 -1.69 22.42
C PHE A 303 13.01 -1.37 21.40
N PRO A 304 13.37 -0.86 20.21
CA PRO A 304 12.46 -0.86 19.08
C PRO A 304 12.02 -2.28 18.72
N LEU A 305 10.71 -2.50 18.66
CA LEU A 305 10.11 -3.78 18.30
C LEU A 305 9.81 -3.81 16.81
N THR A 306 10.31 -4.79 16.07
CA THR A 306 10.06 -4.91 14.63
C THR A 306 9.02 -5.97 14.35
N LEU A 307 7.87 -5.58 13.79
CA LEU A 307 6.89 -6.54 13.29
C LEU A 307 7.40 -7.11 11.96
N ALA A 308 7.47 -8.43 11.88
CA ALA A 308 7.87 -9.11 10.65
C ALA A 308 6.88 -8.87 9.50
N ALA A 309 7.36 -8.99 8.26
CA ALA A 309 6.49 -8.97 7.09
C ALA A 309 5.38 -10.02 7.21
N GLY A 310 4.13 -9.63 6.92
CA GLY A 310 2.97 -10.49 7.08
C GLY A 310 2.47 -10.70 8.52
N TYR A 311 2.99 -9.96 9.51
CA TYR A 311 2.44 -10.01 10.87
C TYR A 311 0.97 -9.55 10.89
N ALA A 312 0.12 -10.39 11.47
CA ALA A 312 -1.34 -10.30 11.42
C ALA A 312 -1.98 -10.67 12.78
N SER A 313 -1.38 -10.22 13.88
CA SER A 313 -1.83 -10.54 15.23
C SER A 313 -1.75 -9.32 16.16
N GLN A 314 -2.12 -9.45 17.42
CA GLN A 314 -2.07 -8.36 18.39
C GLN A 314 -0.69 -8.25 19.06
N LEU A 315 -0.05 -7.09 18.93
CA LEU A 315 1.06 -6.68 19.78
C LEU A 315 0.53 -5.79 20.90
N THR A 316 0.82 -6.17 22.14
CA THR A 316 0.54 -5.35 23.33
C THR A 316 1.84 -4.82 23.91
N LEU A 317 1.90 -3.52 24.17
CA LEU A 317 3.04 -2.82 24.75
C LEU A 317 2.72 -2.53 26.21
N SER A 318 3.66 -2.82 27.11
CA SER A 318 3.65 -2.29 28.47
C SER A 318 5.01 -1.71 28.81
N LEU A 319 5.01 -0.48 29.28
CA LEU A 319 6.14 0.33 29.68
C LEU A 319 6.39 0.19 31.18
N PHE A 320 7.65 -0.03 31.54
CA PHE A 320 8.06 0.07 32.94
C PHE A 320 8.40 1.52 33.31
N ASP A 321 9.22 2.18 32.48
CA ASP A 321 9.53 3.60 32.55
C ASP A 321 8.57 4.42 31.68
N LYS A 322 7.45 4.83 32.30
CA LYS A 322 6.39 5.63 31.67
C LYS A 322 6.80 7.05 31.26
N SER A 323 8.09 7.42 31.39
CA SER A 323 8.64 8.67 30.86
C SER A 323 9.31 8.51 29.49
N LYS A 324 9.38 7.28 28.97
CA LYS A 324 10.03 6.94 27.70
C LYS A 324 9.05 6.40 26.69
N ASP A 325 9.30 6.75 25.44
CA ASP A 325 8.50 6.28 24.32
C ASP A 325 8.73 4.79 24.04
N SER A 326 7.72 4.15 23.48
CA SER A 326 7.87 2.85 22.82
C SER A 326 8.07 3.06 21.31
N THR A 327 8.64 2.07 20.62
CA THR A 327 8.80 2.12 19.16
C THR A 327 8.44 0.78 18.53
N VAL A 328 7.56 0.82 17.53
CA VAL A 328 7.15 -0.31 16.70
C VAL A 328 7.52 -0.03 15.24
N ASN A 329 8.45 -0.80 14.69
CA ASN A 329 8.79 -0.76 13.27
C ASN A 329 7.84 -1.70 12.48
N LEU A 330 7.22 -1.18 11.42
CA LEU A 330 6.40 -1.96 10.49
C LEU A 330 7.24 -2.36 9.27
N ASN A 331 7.46 -3.66 9.06
CA ASN A 331 8.30 -4.19 7.98
C ASN A 331 7.51 -5.00 6.94
N GLY A 332 6.32 -4.52 6.54
CA GLY A 332 5.51 -5.11 5.47
C GLY A 332 4.31 -5.91 5.99
N THR A 333 3.53 -5.31 6.89
CA THR A 333 2.38 -5.97 7.52
C THR A 333 1.19 -6.04 6.56
N VAL A 334 0.44 -7.14 6.62
CA VAL A 334 -0.78 -7.33 5.84
C VAL A 334 -1.85 -7.84 6.80
N ALA A 335 -2.88 -7.03 7.04
CA ALA A 335 -4.17 -7.37 7.67
C ALA A 335 -4.12 -8.36 8.86
N GLY A 336 -4.25 -7.82 10.07
CA GLY A 336 -4.49 -8.52 11.34
C GLY A 336 -3.70 -7.91 12.49
N ALA A 337 -2.84 -6.94 12.19
CA ALA A 337 -1.99 -6.29 13.18
C ALA A 337 -2.80 -5.29 14.02
N THR A 338 -2.90 -5.57 15.31
CA THR A 338 -3.36 -4.61 16.33
C THR A 338 -2.16 -4.14 17.13
N ILE A 339 -2.07 -2.83 17.39
CA ILE A 339 -1.13 -2.27 18.38
C ILE A 339 -1.95 -1.77 19.57
N VAL A 340 -1.71 -2.38 20.73
CA VAL A 340 -2.30 -1.97 22.01
C VAL A 340 -1.22 -1.41 22.89
N ASP A 341 -1.43 -0.21 23.41
CA ASP A 341 -0.71 0.32 24.55
C ASP A 341 -1.52 0.05 25.84
N PHE A 342 -0.89 -0.64 26.79
CA PHE A 342 -1.54 -1.14 28.01
C PHE A 342 -1.23 -0.29 29.25
N ASP A 343 -0.49 0.81 29.12
CA ASP A 343 0.06 1.49 30.29
C ASP A 343 -0.88 2.46 30.98
N SER A 344 -0.82 2.53 32.30
CA SER A 344 -1.66 3.41 33.13
C SER A 344 -1.01 4.73 33.49
N GLY A 345 -0.37 5.40 32.53
CA GLY A 345 0.42 6.63 32.72
C GLY A 345 -0.36 7.91 33.00
N PHE A 346 -1.53 7.84 33.66
CA PHE A 346 -2.31 9.02 33.98
C PHE A 346 -1.52 9.98 34.88
N GLY A 347 -1.28 11.21 34.41
CA GLY A 347 -0.69 12.31 35.18
C GLY A 347 0.80 12.61 34.94
N ALA A 348 1.47 12.00 33.95
CA ALA A 348 2.79 12.46 33.51
C ALA A 348 2.68 13.84 32.83
N ALA A 349 3.61 14.76 33.12
CA ALA A 349 3.62 16.10 32.51
C ALA A 349 3.86 16.06 30.99
N THR A 350 4.55 15.02 30.52
CA THR A 350 4.72 14.68 29.11
C THR A 350 4.48 13.16 29.01
N PRO A 351 3.29 12.72 28.58
CA PRO A 351 3.04 11.30 28.37
C PRO A 351 3.98 10.72 27.31
N PRO A 352 4.33 9.42 27.38
CA PRO A 352 5.17 8.79 26.38
C PRO A 352 4.42 8.63 25.06
N ASP A 353 5.16 8.65 23.96
CA ASP A 353 4.60 8.38 22.64
C ASP A 353 4.69 6.88 22.30
N VAL A 354 3.72 6.39 21.53
CA VAL A 354 3.83 5.12 20.80
C VAL A 354 4.29 5.45 19.38
N ASN A 355 5.59 5.32 19.13
CA ASN A 355 6.17 5.59 17.81
C ASN A 355 5.91 4.41 16.86
N ILE A 356 5.20 4.65 15.77
CA ILE A 356 4.99 3.70 14.67
C ILE A 356 5.90 4.13 13.51
N VAL A 357 6.91 3.33 13.21
CA VAL A 357 7.91 3.63 12.18
C VAL A 357 7.70 2.71 10.99
N VAL A 358 7.25 3.26 9.87
CA VAL A 358 6.90 2.52 8.66
C VAL A 358 8.16 2.30 7.81
N LYS A 359 8.68 1.06 7.78
CA LYS A 359 9.91 0.68 7.06
C LYS A 359 9.64 0.01 5.71
N ALA A 360 8.44 -0.52 5.52
CA ALA A 360 7.92 -1.07 4.28
C ALA A 360 6.42 -0.75 4.18
N ASP A 361 5.86 -0.73 2.96
CA ASP A 361 4.44 -0.47 2.76
C ASP A 361 3.60 -1.42 3.62
N SER A 362 2.71 -0.85 4.43
CA SER A 362 2.07 -1.58 5.53
C SER A 362 0.58 -1.27 5.63
N VAL A 363 -0.20 -2.28 6.02
CA VAL A 363 -1.63 -2.15 6.30
C VAL A 363 -1.91 -2.63 7.72
N LEU A 364 -2.37 -1.72 8.58
CA LEU A 364 -2.93 -2.04 9.88
C LEU A 364 -4.45 -2.15 9.72
N LYS A 365 -4.96 -3.36 9.92
CA LYS A 365 -6.39 -3.68 9.75
C LYS A 365 -6.72 -4.94 10.52
N ASN A 366 -7.85 -5.01 11.20
CA ASN A 366 -8.30 -6.28 11.79
C ASN A 366 -9.18 -7.07 10.83
N SER A 367 -9.07 -8.40 10.91
CA SER A 367 -9.98 -9.33 10.22
C SER A 367 -11.37 -9.32 10.86
N ASP A 368 -11.43 -9.17 12.19
CA ASP A 368 -12.65 -8.87 12.94
C ASP A 368 -12.82 -7.35 13.08
N ALA A 369 -13.91 -6.82 12.54
CA ALA A 369 -14.23 -5.40 12.60
C ALA A 369 -14.63 -4.93 14.02
N THR A 370 -14.85 -5.84 14.97
CA THR A 370 -15.07 -5.46 16.38
C THR A 370 -13.78 -5.12 17.12
N ASP A 371 -12.63 -5.60 16.63
CA ASP A 371 -11.34 -5.35 17.27
C ASP A 371 -10.78 -3.98 16.91
N ASN A 372 -10.08 -3.36 17.88
CA ASN A 372 -9.41 -2.09 17.68
C ASN A 372 -8.12 -2.29 16.89
N THR A 373 -7.89 -1.51 15.84
CA THR A 373 -6.65 -1.57 15.06
C THR A 373 -5.51 -0.91 15.83
N ILE A 374 -5.83 0.21 16.50
CA ILE A 374 -4.94 0.92 17.42
C ILE A 374 -5.74 1.18 18.69
N SER A 375 -5.16 0.87 19.85
CA SER A 375 -5.81 1.07 21.14
C SER A 375 -4.82 1.56 22.19
N SER A 376 -5.23 2.51 23.02
CA SER A 376 -4.64 2.74 24.35
C SER A 376 -5.68 2.37 25.40
N VAL A 377 -5.25 1.67 26.46
CA VAL A 377 -6.14 1.15 27.51
C VAL A 377 -6.28 2.14 28.66
N THR A 378 -5.23 2.89 29.00
CA THR A 378 -5.21 3.87 30.09
C THR A 378 -4.16 4.96 29.84
N GLY A 379 -4.22 6.08 30.58
CA GLY A 379 -3.25 7.18 30.42
C GLY A 379 -3.57 8.09 29.23
N SER A 380 -2.61 8.93 28.87
CA SER A 380 -2.61 9.70 27.63
C SER A 380 -1.36 9.25 26.87
N ASN A 381 -1.47 8.93 25.58
CA ASN A 381 -0.36 8.52 24.72
C ASN A 381 -0.66 8.94 23.28
N ASN A 382 0.28 9.60 22.62
CA ASN A 382 0.13 9.89 21.19
C ASN A 382 0.59 8.69 20.37
N PHE A 383 -0.08 8.47 19.24
CA PHE A 383 0.39 7.52 18.23
C PHE A 383 1.11 8.31 17.15
N VAL A 384 2.45 8.29 17.20
CA VAL A 384 3.30 9.11 16.32
C VAL A 384 3.80 8.28 15.15
N ILE A 385 3.45 8.67 13.93
CA ILE A 385 3.80 7.96 12.70
C ILE A 385 5.01 8.63 12.04
N SER A 386 5.97 7.81 11.61
CA SER A 386 7.14 8.25 10.85
C SER A 386 7.59 7.19 9.85
N GLY A 387 8.53 7.53 8.97
CA GLY A 387 8.99 6.66 7.89
C GLY A 387 8.67 7.19 6.51
N ASP A 388 9.14 6.48 5.48
CA ASP A 388 9.11 6.90 4.08
C ASP A 388 8.26 5.98 3.18
N LYS A 389 7.58 5.01 3.78
CA LYS A 389 6.73 4.03 3.09
C LYS A 389 5.27 4.25 3.41
N ASN A 390 4.37 3.75 2.58
CA ASN A 390 2.95 4.02 2.71
C ASN A 390 2.33 3.25 3.87
N LEU A 391 1.38 3.88 4.55
CA LEU A 391 0.64 3.28 5.64
C LEU A 391 -0.86 3.41 5.40
N THR A 392 -1.56 2.29 5.41
CA THR A 392 -3.02 2.26 5.54
C THR A 392 -3.40 1.83 6.94
N ILE A 393 -4.26 2.61 7.60
CA ILE A 393 -4.94 2.24 8.84
C ILE A 393 -6.42 2.08 8.52
N ASP A 394 -6.94 0.87 8.64
CA ASP A 394 -8.34 0.53 8.36
C ASP A 394 -8.96 -0.14 9.59
N GLY A 395 -9.79 0.59 10.32
CA GLY A 395 -10.49 0.09 11.50
C GLY A 395 -10.56 1.08 12.66
N ASN A 396 -10.90 0.57 13.86
CA ASN A 396 -11.17 1.44 15.00
C ASN A 396 -9.88 1.94 15.65
N ILE A 397 -9.84 3.22 16.00
CA ILE A 397 -8.80 3.83 16.84
C ILE A 397 -9.44 4.26 18.16
N ILE A 398 -9.04 3.62 19.24
CA ILE A 398 -9.52 3.90 20.59
C ILE A 398 -8.38 4.46 21.44
N VAL A 399 -8.57 5.66 21.98
CA VAL A 399 -7.62 6.30 22.90
C VAL A 399 -8.29 6.53 24.24
N SER A 400 -7.52 6.42 25.33
CA SER A 400 -8.05 6.55 26.69
C SER A 400 -8.32 8.00 27.09
N ASP A 401 -7.57 8.97 26.54
CA ASP A 401 -7.78 10.40 26.76
C ASP A 401 -7.97 11.14 25.44
N ALA A 402 -9.15 10.97 24.84
CA ALA A 402 -9.48 11.55 23.53
C ALA A 402 -9.36 13.09 23.43
N ALA A 403 -9.26 13.80 24.55
CA ALA A 403 -9.03 15.25 24.55
C ALA A 403 -7.55 15.61 24.29
N ASN A 404 -6.63 14.76 24.73
CA ASN A 404 -5.19 15.02 24.67
C ASN A 404 -4.49 14.15 23.64
N ASP A 405 -4.91 12.89 23.53
CA ASP A 405 -4.34 11.90 22.63
C ASP A 405 -4.60 12.24 21.16
N ARG A 406 -3.61 11.98 20.33
CA ARG A 406 -3.66 12.25 18.90
C ARG A 406 -2.99 11.15 18.08
N LEU A 407 -3.48 10.99 16.86
CA LEU A 407 -2.74 10.36 15.78
C LEU A 407 -1.92 11.46 15.11
N ASP A 408 -0.60 11.38 15.18
CA ASP A 408 0.32 12.42 14.71
C ASP A 408 1.27 11.87 13.65
N ALA A 409 1.01 12.18 12.37
CA ALA A 409 1.88 11.82 11.27
C ALA A 409 2.80 12.96 10.81
N THR A 410 2.99 14.05 11.57
CA THR A 410 3.73 15.26 11.13
C THR A 410 5.12 14.97 10.53
N LYS A 411 5.81 13.92 11.00
CA LYS A 411 7.16 13.52 10.53
C LYS A 411 7.13 12.47 9.41
N PHE A 412 5.97 11.98 9.03
CA PHE A 412 5.79 10.93 8.05
C PHE A 412 5.90 11.48 6.63
N THR A 413 6.74 10.86 5.81
CA THR A 413 6.91 11.26 4.40
C THR A 413 6.25 10.28 3.44
N GLY A 414 5.85 9.09 3.89
CA GLY A 414 4.99 8.20 3.11
C GLY A 414 3.55 8.72 3.05
N LYS A 415 2.73 8.13 2.17
CA LYS A 415 1.30 8.43 2.14
C LYS A 415 0.57 7.73 3.28
N LEU A 416 -0.23 8.49 4.04
CA LEU A 416 -1.18 7.98 5.03
C LEU A 416 -2.56 7.82 4.39
N THR A 417 -3.14 6.64 4.56
CA THR A 417 -4.54 6.37 4.25
C THR A 417 -5.24 5.92 5.54
N LEU A 418 -6.11 6.77 6.08
CA LEU A 418 -6.88 6.49 7.29
C LEU A 418 -8.35 6.23 6.94
N ASN A 419 -8.81 5.00 7.12
CA ASN A 419 -10.21 4.61 7.05
C ASN A 419 -10.73 4.37 8.46
N LEU A 420 -11.37 5.38 9.04
CA LEU A 420 -11.70 5.40 10.47
C LEU A 420 -12.96 4.57 10.76
N GLY A 421 -12.80 3.53 11.58
CA GLY A 421 -13.89 2.63 11.97
C GLY A 421 -14.94 3.29 12.85
N LYS A 422 -16.17 2.76 12.80
CA LYS A 422 -17.40 3.31 13.42
C LYS A 422 -17.28 3.62 14.91
N ASN A 423 -16.50 2.84 15.65
CA ASN A 423 -16.43 2.96 17.11
C ASN A 423 -15.25 3.82 17.58
N SER A 424 -14.48 4.40 16.66
CA SER A 424 -13.31 5.22 17.00
C SER A 424 -13.71 6.43 17.84
N ASN A 425 -12.88 6.77 18.83
CA ASN A 425 -13.08 7.94 19.69
C ASN A 425 -11.95 8.98 19.58
N ILE A 426 -10.96 8.74 18.70
CA ILE A 426 -9.90 9.70 18.44
C ILE A 426 -10.48 11.01 17.88
N THR A 427 -10.09 12.14 18.46
CA THR A 427 -10.58 13.47 18.04
C THR A 427 -9.51 14.38 17.49
N ARG A 428 -8.26 13.92 17.42
CA ARG A 428 -7.12 14.71 16.94
C ARG A 428 -6.31 13.89 15.95
N ILE A 429 -6.32 14.31 14.70
CA ILE A 429 -5.69 13.61 13.58
C ILE A 429 -4.82 14.62 12.84
N ILE A 430 -3.54 14.30 12.65
CA ILE A 430 -2.59 15.12 11.90
C ILE A 430 -1.98 14.25 10.81
N GLY A 431 -2.08 14.69 9.56
CA GLY A 431 -1.46 14.09 8.39
C GLY A 431 0.05 14.29 8.31
N GLY A 432 0.64 13.65 7.32
CA GLY A 432 2.06 13.65 7.01
C GLY A 432 2.44 14.78 6.06
N LYS A 433 3.43 14.48 5.22
CA LYS A 433 3.97 15.43 4.24
C LYS A 433 3.62 15.10 2.79
N SER A 434 2.88 14.01 2.60
CA SER A 434 2.47 13.49 1.30
C SER A 434 0.96 13.68 1.16
N ASP A 435 0.45 13.46 -0.05
CA ASP A 435 -0.97 13.51 -0.35
C ASP A 435 -1.75 12.42 0.40
N ASP A 436 -2.31 12.77 1.55
CA ASP A 436 -2.97 11.83 2.45
C ASP A 436 -4.46 11.70 2.19
N THR A 437 -5.05 10.65 2.74
CA THR A 437 -6.48 10.37 2.57
C THR A 437 -7.10 9.98 3.89
N PHE A 438 -8.17 10.70 4.26
CA PHE A 438 -8.93 10.49 5.49
C PHE A 438 -10.38 10.15 5.13
N THR A 439 -10.86 8.98 5.53
CA THR A 439 -12.23 8.52 5.31
C THR A 439 -12.95 8.34 6.65
N LEU A 440 -13.87 9.26 6.95
CA LEU A 440 -14.67 9.30 8.17
C LEU A 440 -16.16 9.15 7.79
N THR A 441 -16.50 7.98 7.26
CA THR A 441 -17.84 7.67 6.70
C THR A 441 -18.56 6.51 7.38
N ALA A 442 -17.98 5.93 8.43
CA ALA A 442 -18.50 4.72 9.06
C ALA A 442 -19.84 4.98 9.78
N THR A 443 -20.08 6.22 10.21
CA THR A 443 -21.36 6.72 10.70
C THR A 443 -21.63 8.14 10.17
N ASP A 444 -22.90 8.54 10.17
CA ASP A 444 -23.27 9.92 9.90
C ASP A 444 -22.64 10.83 10.98
N ASN A 445 -22.05 11.94 10.56
CA ASN A 445 -21.40 12.95 11.40
C ASN A 445 -20.15 12.47 12.16
N GLN A 446 -19.45 11.44 11.69
CA GLN A 446 -18.23 10.94 12.35
C GLN A 446 -17.12 11.99 12.51
N ILE A 447 -17.06 12.98 11.61
CA ILE A 447 -16.11 14.11 11.68
C ILE A 447 -16.44 15.11 12.79
N ASN A 448 -17.65 15.12 13.34
CA ASN A 448 -18.05 16.13 14.33
C ASN A 448 -17.13 16.14 15.55
N GLY A 449 -16.50 17.28 15.81
CA GLY A 449 -15.60 17.48 16.95
C GLY A 449 -14.18 16.96 16.74
N VAL A 450 -13.89 16.31 15.61
CA VAL A 450 -12.55 15.86 15.23
C VAL A 450 -11.76 17.05 14.67
N ALA A 451 -10.67 17.40 15.35
CA ALA A 451 -9.65 18.29 14.82
C ALA A 451 -8.76 17.51 13.84
N LEU A 452 -8.88 17.83 12.55
CA LEU A 452 -8.15 17.18 11.48
C LEU A 452 -7.30 18.21 10.74
N ASN A 453 -6.00 17.96 10.68
CA ASN A 453 -5.06 18.77 9.90
C ASN A 453 -4.38 17.87 8.87
N GLY A 454 -4.54 18.14 7.57
CA GLY A 454 -3.88 17.35 6.51
C GLY A 454 -2.36 17.57 6.45
N ASN A 455 -1.90 18.73 6.93
CA ASN A 455 -0.51 19.17 7.00
C ASN A 455 0.09 19.58 5.64
N GLU A 456 1.15 18.94 5.14
CA GLU A 456 1.71 19.26 3.82
C GLU A 456 1.24 18.21 2.81
N GLY A 457 1.06 18.60 1.55
CA GLY A 457 0.58 17.71 0.50
C GLY A 457 -0.75 18.20 -0.06
N SER A 458 -1.35 17.41 -0.96
CA SER A 458 -2.73 17.59 -1.39
C SER A 458 -3.61 16.53 -0.73
N ASP A 459 -4.31 16.93 0.31
CA ASP A 459 -5.03 16.02 1.19
C ASP A 459 -6.50 15.89 0.81
N THR A 460 -7.04 14.69 1.02
CA THR A 460 -8.45 14.38 0.76
C THR A 460 -9.16 13.91 2.01
N LEU A 461 -10.25 14.60 2.37
CA LEU A 461 -11.19 14.19 3.42
C LEU A 461 -12.51 13.72 2.81
N THR A 462 -12.87 12.46 3.03
CA THR A 462 -14.19 11.92 2.68
C THR A 462 -15.04 11.76 3.93
N VAL A 463 -16.22 12.39 3.95
CA VAL A 463 -17.12 12.43 5.12
C VAL A 463 -18.56 12.12 4.76
N LYS A 464 -19.31 11.61 5.73
CA LYS A 464 -20.76 11.46 5.64
C LYS A 464 -21.42 12.36 6.67
N VAL A 465 -21.94 13.51 6.28
CA VAL A 465 -22.49 14.52 7.19
C VAL A 465 -24.01 14.61 7.01
N GLY A 466 -24.76 14.43 8.10
CA GLY A 466 -26.22 14.63 8.15
C GLY A 466 -26.59 16.10 8.37
N ALA A 467 -27.63 16.36 9.18
CA ALA A 467 -28.09 17.72 9.50
C ALA A 467 -27.21 18.43 10.55
N SER A 468 -25.88 18.39 10.41
CA SER A 468 -24.91 18.98 11.34
C SER A 468 -24.17 20.15 10.68
N ALA A 469 -24.49 21.38 11.08
CA ALA A 469 -23.93 22.60 10.48
C ALA A 469 -22.42 22.79 10.71
N ALA A 470 -21.85 22.27 11.81
CA ALA A 470 -20.50 22.57 12.27
C ALA A 470 -19.48 21.43 12.00
N ALA A 471 -19.76 20.53 11.06
CA ALA A 471 -18.97 19.31 10.87
C ALA A 471 -17.49 19.54 10.46
N LEU A 472 -17.13 20.74 9.98
CA LEU A 472 -15.79 21.06 9.45
C LEU A 472 -15.07 22.17 10.24
N ASP A 473 -15.59 22.59 11.39
CA ASP A 473 -15.09 23.75 12.15
C ASP A 473 -13.64 23.63 12.65
N LYS A 474 -13.11 22.41 12.69
CA LYS A 474 -11.73 22.09 13.13
C LYS A 474 -10.91 21.36 12.07
N VAL A 475 -11.34 21.42 10.80
CA VAL A 475 -10.58 20.91 9.68
C VAL A 475 -9.69 22.03 9.14
N ALA A 476 -8.42 21.72 8.84
CA ALA A 476 -7.46 22.65 8.25
C ALA A 476 -6.49 21.93 7.32
N ASN A 477 -5.90 22.66 6.37
CA ASN A 477 -4.93 22.14 5.39
C ASN A 477 -5.44 20.87 4.70
N VAL A 478 -6.63 20.93 4.12
CA VAL A 478 -7.20 19.86 3.30
C VAL A 478 -7.68 20.50 2.01
N GLU A 479 -7.21 20.00 0.87
CA GLU A 479 -7.49 20.60 -0.45
C GLU A 479 -8.77 20.06 -1.06
N THR A 480 -9.18 18.83 -0.69
CA THR A 480 -10.37 18.19 -1.23
C THR A 480 -11.26 17.61 -0.14
N ILE A 481 -12.53 18.03 -0.11
CA ILE A 481 -13.57 17.43 0.73
C ILE A 481 -14.62 16.77 -0.15
N ILE A 482 -14.84 15.48 0.07
CA ILE A 482 -15.85 14.67 -0.62
C ILE A 482 -16.96 14.32 0.36
N PHE A 483 -18.17 14.77 0.06
CA PHE A 483 -19.37 14.43 0.81
C PHE A 483 -20.02 13.17 0.24
N LYS A 484 -20.17 12.16 1.09
CA LYS A 484 -21.02 10.98 0.85
C LYS A 484 -22.41 11.23 1.42
N GLN A 485 -23.44 10.84 0.65
CA GLN A 485 -24.84 11.06 1.02
C GLN A 485 -25.18 10.46 2.40
N ALA A 486 -25.71 11.30 3.28
CA ALA A 486 -26.26 10.93 4.58
C ALA A 486 -27.75 10.57 4.53
N ALA A 487 -28.34 10.15 5.65
CA ALA A 487 -29.77 9.85 5.70
C ALA A 487 -30.66 11.10 5.61
N ALA A 488 -30.13 12.27 5.98
CA ALA A 488 -30.80 13.57 5.99
C ALA A 488 -30.18 14.53 4.96
N ASN A 489 -30.85 15.65 4.71
CA ASN A 489 -30.24 16.77 4.00
C ASN A 489 -29.06 17.31 4.80
N THR A 490 -28.03 17.75 4.10
CA THR A 490 -26.77 18.19 4.71
C THR A 490 -26.72 19.72 4.70
N THR A 491 -26.35 20.29 5.84
CA THR A 491 -26.06 21.73 5.96
C THR A 491 -24.66 21.87 6.50
N ILE A 492 -23.83 22.70 5.85
CA ILE A 492 -22.46 23.01 6.24
C ILE A 492 -22.31 24.52 6.32
N THR A 493 -21.81 25.00 7.45
CA THR A 493 -21.34 26.37 7.60
C THR A 493 -19.85 26.32 7.85
N THR A 494 -19.07 26.98 6.99
CA THR A 494 -17.61 27.00 7.11
C THR A 494 -17.13 28.00 8.17
N VAL A 495 -15.85 27.93 8.46
CA VAL A 495 -15.08 28.93 9.21
C VAL A 495 -13.91 29.38 8.34
N ASP A 496 -13.41 30.59 8.57
CA ASP A 496 -12.28 31.19 7.82
C ASP A 496 -10.99 30.35 7.91
N SER A 497 -10.82 29.55 8.96
CA SER A 497 -9.62 28.70 9.10
C SER A 497 -9.67 27.39 8.29
N LEU A 498 -10.79 27.12 7.59
CA LEU A 498 -10.96 25.89 6.83
C LEU A 498 -10.06 25.88 5.59
N VAL A 499 -9.93 27.02 4.92
CA VAL A 499 -9.10 27.19 3.72
C VAL A 499 -7.89 28.03 4.08
N ALA A 500 -6.70 27.62 3.68
CA ALA A 500 -5.51 28.43 3.88
C ALA A 500 -5.55 29.69 2.98
N SER A 501 -4.94 30.78 3.45
CA SER A 501 -4.89 32.05 2.71
C SER A 501 -4.38 31.88 1.28
N GLY A 502 -5.18 32.31 0.31
CA GLY A 502 -4.88 32.18 -1.13
C GLY A 502 -4.98 30.77 -1.71
N ALA A 503 -5.36 29.77 -0.92
CA ALA A 503 -5.60 28.41 -1.39
C ALA A 503 -7.03 28.26 -1.95
N THR A 504 -7.28 27.11 -2.58
CA THR A 504 -8.62 26.75 -3.07
C THR A 504 -9.04 25.40 -2.51
N LEU A 505 -10.17 25.35 -1.82
CA LEU A 505 -10.77 24.10 -1.37
C LEU A 505 -11.75 23.57 -2.42
N THR A 506 -11.53 22.32 -2.86
CA THR A 506 -12.51 21.59 -3.67
C THR A 506 -13.51 20.89 -2.78
N VAL A 507 -14.80 21.16 -3.01
CA VAL A 507 -15.92 20.55 -2.30
C VAL A 507 -16.78 19.78 -3.30
N ASP A 508 -16.89 18.47 -3.10
CA ASP A 508 -17.63 17.58 -3.99
C ASP A 508 -18.76 16.84 -3.27
N ALA A 509 -20.00 17.21 -3.58
CA ALA A 509 -21.22 16.53 -3.14
C ALA A 509 -21.96 15.83 -4.30
N SER A 510 -21.30 15.60 -5.44
CA SER A 510 -21.90 14.95 -6.62
C SER A 510 -22.48 13.56 -6.36
N SER A 511 -22.08 12.90 -5.26
CA SER A 511 -22.67 11.64 -4.82
C SER A 511 -24.12 11.76 -4.32
N PHE A 512 -24.63 12.97 -4.13
CA PHE A 512 -25.97 13.21 -3.59
C PHE A 512 -27.03 13.05 -4.68
N THR A 513 -27.69 11.90 -4.71
CA THR A 513 -28.78 11.59 -5.67
C THR A 513 -30.21 11.84 -5.16
N THR A 514 -30.41 11.96 -3.84
CA THR A 514 -31.74 12.02 -3.20
C THR A 514 -31.85 13.06 -2.09
N LYS A 515 -30.74 13.66 -1.68
CA LYS A 515 -30.63 14.67 -0.61
C LYS A 515 -30.05 15.95 -1.18
N THR A 516 -30.31 17.05 -0.50
CA THR A 516 -29.78 18.36 -0.84
C THR A 516 -28.58 18.71 0.03
N LEU A 517 -27.73 19.59 -0.49
CA LEU A 517 -26.67 20.29 0.19
C LEU A 517 -27.04 21.77 0.37
N THR A 518 -26.89 22.27 1.58
CA THR A 518 -26.79 23.70 1.86
C THR A 518 -25.36 23.97 2.34
N PHE A 519 -24.55 24.61 1.50
CA PHE A 519 -23.18 24.98 1.82
C PHE A 519 -23.07 26.49 1.98
N ASN A 520 -22.61 26.95 3.14
CA ASN A 520 -22.44 28.37 3.45
C ASN A 520 -20.95 28.68 3.69
N GLY A 521 -20.32 29.25 2.66
CA GLY A 521 -18.91 29.65 2.64
C GLY A 521 -18.63 31.08 3.14
N VAL A 522 -19.64 31.86 3.55
CA VAL A 522 -19.52 33.32 3.77
C VAL A 522 -18.44 33.71 4.78
N ALA A 523 -18.08 32.82 5.70
CA ALA A 523 -17.04 33.08 6.69
C ALA A 523 -15.62 33.11 6.09
N GLU A 524 -15.42 32.57 4.90
CA GLU A 524 -14.12 32.50 4.21
C GLU A 524 -13.78 33.84 3.55
N THR A 525 -12.67 34.46 3.98
CA THR A 525 -12.31 35.82 3.58
C THR A 525 -11.07 35.91 2.70
N ASP A 526 -10.23 34.87 2.67
CA ASP A 526 -8.94 34.93 1.99
C ASP A 526 -8.54 33.70 1.15
N GLY A 527 -9.24 32.57 1.29
CA GLY A 527 -9.24 31.43 0.38
C GLY A 527 -10.42 31.45 -0.62
N SER A 528 -10.43 30.49 -1.53
CA SER A 528 -11.49 30.29 -2.53
C SER A 528 -12.07 28.87 -2.47
N PHE A 529 -13.24 28.68 -3.07
CA PHE A 529 -13.93 27.40 -3.17
C PHE A 529 -14.17 26.97 -4.61
N LYS A 530 -14.08 25.66 -4.84
CA LYS A 530 -14.68 25.00 -6.00
C LYS A 530 -15.74 24.03 -5.50
N ILE A 531 -17.00 24.44 -5.57
CA ILE A 531 -18.13 23.71 -4.98
C ILE A 531 -18.94 23.01 -6.06
N THR A 532 -19.17 21.71 -5.88
CA THR A 532 -20.01 20.88 -6.74
C THR A 532 -21.16 20.29 -5.92
N GLY A 533 -22.39 20.66 -6.27
CA GLY A 533 -23.63 20.11 -5.72
C GLY A 533 -23.97 18.70 -6.24
N GLY A 534 -25.10 18.18 -5.76
CA GLY A 534 -25.70 16.91 -6.13
C GLY A 534 -26.73 17.00 -7.25
N ALA A 535 -27.70 16.09 -7.24
CA ALA A 535 -28.76 15.97 -8.24
C ALA A 535 -30.12 16.51 -7.76
N LYS A 536 -30.14 17.29 -6.67
CA LYS A 536 -31.33 17.89 -6.08
C LYS A 536 -31.07 19.38 -5.88
N ALA A 537 -32.14 20.13 -5.63
CA ALA A 537 -32.10 21.58 -5.41
C ALA A 537 -31.17 21.96 -4.25
N ASP A 538 -29.95 22.36 -4.58
CA ASP A 538 -28.92 22.72 -3.63
C ASP A 538 -28.84 24.23 -3.43
N VAL A 539 -28.29 24.63 -2.29
CA VAL A 539 -28.02 26.03 -1.96
C VAL A 539 -26.53 26.15 -1.68
N LEU A 540 -25.80 26.79 -2.58
CA LEU A 540 -24.35 26.92 -2.50
C LEU A 540 -23.98 28.39 -2.40
N THR A 541 -23.28 28.76 -1.34
CA THR A 541 -22.75 30.12 -1.15
C THR A 541 -21.23 30.05 -1.02
N GLY A 542 -20.53 30.82 -1.85
CA GLY A 542 -19.09 31.02 -1.80
C GLY A 542 -18.64 31.91 -0.63
N GLY A 543 -17.40 32.38 -0.71
CA GLY A 543 -16.73 33.29 0.21
C GLY A 543 -16.43 34.65 -0.41
N ALA A 544 -15.33 35.28 0.01
CA ALA A 544 -14.96 36.64 -0.43
C ALA A 544 -13.97 36.69 -1.61
N LYS A 545 -13.55 35.55 -2.15
CA LYS A 545 -12.60 35.42 -3.26
C LYS A 545 -13.25 34.70 -4.45
N ALA A 546 -12.52 34.64 -5.56
CA ALA A 546 -12.99 34.06 -6.81
C ALA A 546 -13.34 32.57 -6.67
N ASP A 547 -14.63 32.29 -6.58
CA ASP A 547 -15.17 30.95 -6.37
C ASP A 547 -15.68 30.32 -7.67
N THR A 548 -15.79 29.00 -7.69
CA THR A 548 -16.42 28.25 -8.78
C THR A 548 -17.54 27.39 -8.24
N LEU A 549 -18.78 27.67 -8.64
CA LEU A 549 -19.98 27.02 -8.13
C LEU A 549 -20.67 26.23 -9.25
N THR A 550 -20.89 24.94 -9.02
CA THR A 550 -21.63 24.04 -9.92
C THR A 550 -22.78 23.40 -9.17
N GLY A 551 -24.02 23.77 -9.49
CA GLY A 551 -25.21 23.16 -8.85
C GLY A 551 -25.45 21.70 -9.24
N ASN A 552 -25.04 21.32 -10.46
CA ASN A 552 -25.38 20.05 -11.12
C ASN A 552 -26.86 19.94 -11.47
N GLY A 553 -27.64 19.07 -10.82
CA GLY A 553 -29.01 18.79 -11.21
C GLY A 553 -30.01 19.26 -10.16
N GLY A 554 -31.21 19.65 -10.59
CA GLY A 554 -32.21 20.27 -9.73
C GLY A 554 -32.25 21.78 -9.87
N LEU A 555 -33.17 22.42 -9.12
CA LEU A 555 -33.33 23.87 -9.11
C LEU A 555 -32.40 24.46 -8.06
N ASP A 556 -31.19 24.82 -8.47
CA ASP A 556 -30.13 25.23 -7.56
C ASP A 556 -30.15 26.75 -7.29
N THR A 557 -29.74 27.14 -6.09
CA THR A 557 -29.49 28.53 -5.72
C THR A 557 -28.01 28.74 -5.45
N LEU A 558 -27.36 29.58 -6.24
CA LEU A 558 -25.95 29.90 -6.12
C LEU A 558 -25.73 31.36 -5.73
N THR A 559 -24.82 31.57 -4.80
CA THR A 559 -24.37 32.90 -4.36
C THR A 559 -22.85 32.92 -4.43
N GLY A 560 -22.26 33.80 -5.23
CA GLY A 560 -20.81 33.87 -5.40
C GLY A 560 -20.12 34.50 -4.20
N GLY A 561 -20.59 35.68 -3.81
CA GLY A 561 -20.03 36.49 -2.74
C GLY A 561 -19.13 37.61 -3.28
N GLY A 562 -17.88 37.62 -2.83
CA GLY A 562 -16.88 38.61 -3.27
C GLY A 562 -15.89 37.99 -4.25
N GLY A 563 -15.25 38.80 -5.09
CA GLY A 563 -14.26 38.30 -6.06
C GLY A 563 -14.90 37.94 -7.40
N ASN A 564 -14.11 37.54 -8.40
CA ASN A 564 -14.68 37.24 -9.73
C ASN A 564 -15.14 35.78 -9.77
N ASP A 565 -16.45 35.55 -9.67
CA ASP A 565 -16.97 34.20 -9.50
C ASP A 565 -17.34 33.53 -10.83
N GLN A 566 -17.26 32.20 -10.85
CA GLN A 566 -17.68 31.37 -11.98
C GLN A 566 -18.88 30.50 -11.60
N PHE A 567 -20.01 30.76 -12.25
CA PHE A 567 -21.20 29.93 -12.15
C PHE A 567 -21.22 28.94 -13.30
N VAL A 568 -20.91 27.68 -13.01
CA VAL A 568 -20.81 26.62 -14.00
C VAL A 568 -22.20 26.07 -14.31
N LEU A 569 -22.63 26.25 -15.55
CA LEU A 569 -23.89 25.71 -16.08
C LEU A 569 -23.57 24.48 -16.91
N ASN A 570 -24.04 23.31 -16.46
CA ASN A 570 -23.67 22.02 -17.04
C ASN A 570 -24.87 21.08 -17.26
N LYS A 571 -26.07 21.64 -17.42
CA LYS A 571 -27.30 20.90 -17.75
C LYS A 571 -28.11 21.63 -18.82
N ALA A 572 -28.42 20.92 -19.90
CA ALA A 572 -29.38 21.34 -20.92
C ALA A 572 -30.71 20.61 -20.72
N THR A 573 -31.34 20.77 -19.56
CA THR A 573 -32.60 20.06 -19.25
C THR A 573 -33.53 20.98 -18.46
N ALA A 574 -34.77 21.13 -18.95
CA ALA A 574 -35.77 21.95 -18.28
C ALA A 574 -35.99 21.52 -16.81
N GLY A 575 -36.15 22.50 -15.92
CA GLY A 575 -36.27 22.25 -14.47
C GLY A 575 -34.95 21.98 -13.76
N ASN A 576 -33.81 22.27 -14.40
CA ASN A 576 -32.47 22.31 -13.79
C ASN A 576 -31.85 23.70 -13.91
N ASP A 577 -32.67 24.74 -14.01
CA ASP A 577 -32.19 26.11 -14.07
C ASP A 577 -31.59 26.54 -12.74
N VAL A 578 -30.52 27.33 -12.83
CA VAL A 578 -29.78 27.85 -11.69
C VAL A 578 -30.25 29.27 -11.36
N THR A 579 -30.63 29.53 -10.12
CA THR A 579 -30.87 30.89 -9.61
C THR A 579 -29.57 31.43 -9.01
N ILE A 580 -29.04 32.51 -9.59
CA ILE A 580 -27.86 33.20 -9.08
C ILE A 580 -28.30 34.50 -8.40
N THR A 581 -27.96 34.65 -7.12
CA THR A 581 -28.56 35.69 -6.27
C THR A 581 -27.84 37.04 -6.29
N ASP A 582 -26.56 37.08 -6.68
CA ASP A 582 -25.68 38.24 -6.49
C ASP A 582 -24.76 38.57 -7.67
N PHE A 583 -25.04 38.01 -8.85
CA PHE A 583 -24.23 38.22 -10.06
C PHE A 583 -23.92 39.71 -10.29
N THR A 584 -22.64 40.05 -10.41
CA THR A 584 -22.15 41.42 -10.48
C THR A 584 -21.20 41.66 -11.65
N LEU A 585 -21.18 42.93 -12.10
CA LEU A 585 -20.33 43.44 -13.17
C LEU A 585 -19.29 44.45 -12.63
N ALA A 586 -19.12 44.50 -11.31
CA ALA A 586 -18.23 45.44 -10.66
C ALA A 586 -16.76 45.09 -10.93
N SER A 587 -15.90 46.11 -11.05
CA SER A 587 -14.47 45.87 -11.19
C SER A 587 -13.92 45.16 -9.94
N GLY A 588 -13.27 44.01 -10.12
CA GLY A 588 -12.77 43.17 -9.02
C GLY A 588 -13.82 42.24 -8.39
N ASN A 589 -15.05 42.27 -8.90
CA ASN A 589 -16.13 41.32 -8.64
C ASN A 589 -17.02 41.25 -9.91
N ASN A 590 -16.39 40.82 -11.01
CA ASN A 590 -17.00 40.70 -12.33
C ASN A 590 -17.18 39.24 -12.67
N ASP A 591 -18.42 38.77 -12.51
CA ASP A 591 -18.77 37.37 -12.57
C ASP A 591 -18.93 36.87 -14.00
N VAL A 592 -18.85 35.55 -14.11
CA VAL A 592 -18.85 34.84 -15.37
C VAL A 592 -19.83 33.65 -15.32
N PHE A 593 -20.65 33.55 -16.36
CA PHE A 593 -21.32 32.31 -16.71
C PHE A 593 -20.33 31.38 -17.41
N ALA A 594 -19.99 30.28 -16.75
CA ALA A 594 -19.14 29.23 -17.31
C ALA A 594 -20.01 28.15 -17.95
N LEU A 595 -20.09 28.15 -19.28
CA LEU A 595 -20.94 27.25 -20.06
C LEU A 595 -20.16 25.98 -20.42
N SER A 596 -20.58 24.82 -19.89
CA SER A 596 -19.91 23.55 -20.21
C SER A 596 -20.24 23.10 -21.63
N ASN A 597 -19.23 23.03 -22.50
CA ASN A 597 -19.46 22.62 -23.89
C ASN A 597 -19.93 21.17 -24.03
N ALA A 598 -19.62 20.31 -23.05
CA ALA A 598 -20.09 18.93 -23.01
C ALA A 598 -21.59 18.82 -22.71
N ALA A 599 -22.18 19.84 -22.05
CA ALA A 599 -23.59 19.84 -21.68
C ALA A 599 -24.51 20.40 -22.78
N PHE A 600 -23.99 21.22 -23.68
CA PHE A 600 -24.77 21.99 -24.64
C PHE A 600 -24.38 21.64 -26.08
N GLU A 601 -25.27 20.96 -26.81
CA GLU A 601 -25.02 20.58 -28.20
C GLU A 601 -24.80 21.82 -29.08
N GLY A 602 -23.71 21.80 -29.86
CA GLY A 602 -23.32 22.90 -30.75
C GLY A 602 -22.69 24.10 -30.04
N ALA A 603 -22.44 24.04 -28.73
CA ALA A 603 -21.69 25.07 -28.03
C ALA A 603 -20.27 25.23 -28.61
N PRO A 604 -19.66 26.43 -28.49
CA PRO A 604 -18.30 26.65 -28.97
C PRO A 604 -17.28 25.73 -28.30
N ALA A 605 -16.08 25.66 -28.88
CA ALA A 605 -14.96 24.98 -28.23
C ALA A 605 -14.49 25.74 -26.99
N VAL A 606 -13.92 25.02 -26.01
CA VAL A 606 -13.25 25.62 -24.85
C VAL A 606 -12.18 26.61 -25.31
N GLY A 607 -12.18 27.81 -24.72
CA GLY A 607 -11.26 28.90 -25.09
C GLY A 607 -11.65 29.69 -26.35
N ALA A 608 -12.80 29.40 -26.98
CA ALA A 608 -13.30 30.20 -28.09
C ALA A 608 -13.57 31.65 -27.65
N ALA A 609 -13.16 32.62 -28.47
CA ALA A 609 -13.51 34.02 -28.26
C ALA A 609 -15.00 34.23 -28.55
N LEU A 610 -15.75 34.60 -27.52
CA LEU A 610 -17.19 34.85 -27.60
C LEU A 610 -17.46 36.30 -28.03
N VAL A 611 -18.54 36.49 -28.78
CA VAL A 611 -19.02 37.80 -29.23
C VAL A 611 -20.43 38.01 -28.71
N VAL A 612 -20.62 39.06 -27.91
CA VAL A 612 -21.97 39.48 -27.49
C VAL A 612 -22.56 40.43 -28.53
N SER A 613 -23.79 40.16 -28.96
CA SER A 613 -24.53 41.03 -29.88
C SER A 613 -26.03 41.06 -29.56
N ALA A 614 -26.69 42.16 -29.93
CA ALA A 614 -28.15 42.22 -29.96
C ALA A 614 -28.68 41.43 -31.17
N VAL A 615 -29.93 40.99 -31.11
CA VAL A 615 -30.57 40.16 -32.15
C VAL A 615 -30.44 40.78 -33.54
N ALA A 616 -30.71 42.08 -33.68
CA ALA A 616 -30.72 42.78 -34.96
C ALA A 616 -29.35 42.87 -35.66
N ALA A 617 -28.26 42.71 -34.92
CA ALA A 617 -26.89 42.83 -35.41
C ALA A 617 -26.07 41.55 -35.21
N ALA A 618 -26.72 40.44 -34.87
CA ALA A 618 -26.05 39.18 -34.61
C ALA A 618 -25.50 38.56 -35.89
N THR A 619 -24.27 38.07 -35.81
CA THR A 619 -23.72 37.16 -36.83
C THR A 619 -24.20 35.75 -36.52
N ASN A 620 -24.54 34.98 -37.54
CA ASN A 620 -24.88 33.58 -37.38
C ASN A 620 -23.63 32.72 -37.10
N SER A 621 -23.27 32.58 -35.83
CA SER A 621 -22.07 31.87 -35.38
C SER A 621 -22.30 31.24 -34.01
N ALA A 622 -21.73 30.06 -33.77
CA ALA A 622 -21.75 29.42 -32.45
C ALA A 622 -21.09 30.29 -31.36
N ASN A 623 -20.10 31.10 -31.74
CA ASN A 623 -19.40 32.00 -30.81
C ASN A 623 -20.23 33.24 -30.42
N THR A 624 -21.38 33.46 -31.07
CA THR A 624 -22.25 34.58 -30.74
C THR A 624 -23.14 34.23 -29.56
N ILE A 625 -23.19 35.13 -28.57
CA ILE A 625 -24.13 35.11 -27.45
C ILE A 625 -25.09 36.29 -27.65
N LEU A 626 -26.39 36.01 -27.70
CA LEU A 626 -27.38 37.08 -27.83
C LEU A 626 -27.62 37.74 -26.48
N VAL A 627 -27.59 39.07 -26.42
CA VAL A 627 -27.97 39.85 -25.23
C VAL A 627 -28.97 40.92 -25.65
N ASP A 628 -30.25 40.68 -25.40
CA ASP A 628 -31.36 41.54 -25.84
C ASP A 628 -32.57 41.41 -24.89
N THR A 629 -33.68 42.08 -25.18
CA THR A 629 -34.93 41.87 -24.43
C THR A 629 -35.50 40.48 -24.69
N PHE A 630 -36.25 39.93 -23.73
CA PHE A 630 -36.92 38.64 -23.90
C PHE A 630 -37.81 38.60 -25.15
N ALA A 631 -38.52 39.69 -25.41
CA ALA A 631 -39.36 39.83 -26.60
C ALA A 631 -38.56 39.75 -27.91
N ASN A 632 -37.36 40.36 -27.96
CA ASN A 632 -36.50 40.30 -29.14
C ASN A 632 -35.86 38.92 -29.32
N LEU A 633 -35.43 38.27 -28.23
CA LEU A 633 -34.84 36.93 -28.30
C LEU A 633 -35.84 35.91 -28.82
N THR A 634 -37.09 35.97 -28.37
CA THR A 634 -38.11 34.94 -28.66
C THR A 634 -38.92 35.21 -29.95
N ALA A 635 -38.64 36.32 -30.64
CA ALA A 635 -39.25 36.63 -31.92
C ALA A 635 -38.66 35.74 -33.02
N ASN A 636 -39.18 34.52 -33.20
CA ASN A 636 -38.77 33.51 -34.19
C ASN A 636 -37.60 33.89 -35.12
N GLN A 637 -36.40 33.52 -34.68
CA GLN A 637 -35.14 34.00 -35.22
C GLN A 637 -34.66 33.10 -36.35
N THR A 638 -34.99 33.42 -37.60
CA THR A 638 -34.61 32.58 -38.76
C THR A 638 -33.17 32.80 -39.26
N ALA A 639 -32.41 33.70 -38.65
CA ALA A 639 -31.06 34.10 -39.09
C ALA A 639 -29.94 33.75 -38.11
N THR A 640 -30.25 33.01 -37.03
CA THR A 640 -29.31 32.68 -35.94
C THR A 640 -29.24 31.18 -35.65
N ASP A 641 -29.42 30.33 -36.66
CA ASP A 641 -29.46 28.85 -36.55
C ASP A 641 -28.16 28.20 -36.02
N LEU A 642 -27.04 28.93 -35.99
CA LEU A 642 -25.79 28.52 -35.36
C LEU A 642 -25.56 29.07 -33.95
N VAL A 643 -26.38 30.04 -33.51
CA VAL A 643 -26.31 30.61 -32.16
C VAL A 643 -26.92 29.63 -31.15
N ARG A 644 -26.33 29.48 -29.96
CA ARG A 644 -26.80 28.53 -28.94
C ARG A 644 -27.27 29.14 -27.64
N PHE A 645 -26.86 30.38 -27.36
CA PHE A 645 -27.13 31.02 -26.08
C PHE A 645 -27.71 32.42 -26.26
N GLY A 646 -28.69 32.75 -25.42
CA GLY A 646 -29.35 34.05 -25.41
C GLY A 646 -29.70 34.48 -23.98
N TYR A 647 -29.38 35.73 -23.63
CA TYR A 647 -29.64 36.33 -22.33
C TYR A 647 -30.63 37.48 -22.45
N ALA A 648 -31.79 37.32 -21.81
CA ALA A 648 -32.84 38.32 -21.72
C ALA A 648 -32.47 39.37 -20.67
N LYS A 649 -31.92 40.50 -21.10
CA LYS A 649 -31.39 41.55 -20.21
C LYS A 649 -32.43 42.28 -19.37
N ASP A 650 -33.70 42.18 -19.75
CA ASP A 650 -34.84 42.78 -19.05
C ASP A 650 -35.44 41.87 -17.97
N SER A 651 -35.29 40.55 -18.09
CA SER A 651 -35.76 39.57 -17.10
C SER A 651 -34.63 38.86 -16.34
N GLY A 652 -33.38 39.00 -16.78
CA GLY A 652 -32.21 38.34 -16.17
C GLY A 652 -32.11 36.85 -16.50
N GLN A 653 -32.72 36.39 -17.58
CA GLN A 653 -32.82 34.96 -17.90
C GLN A 653 -31.84 34.56 -19.00
N LEU A 654 -31.03 33.52 -18.75
CA LEU A 654 -30.14 32.90 -19.72
C LEU A 654 -30.77 31.62 -20.27
N PHE A 655 -30.77 31.49 -21.59
CA PHE A 655 -31.33 30.37 -22.32
C PHE A 655 -30.27 29.66 -23.14
N TYR A 656 -30.42 28.34 -23.23
CA TYR A 656 -29.83 27.51 -24.26
C TYR A 656 -30.90 27.13 -25.29
N ASP A 657 -30.54 27.10 -26.56
CA ASP A 657 -31.39 26.58 -27.61
C ASP A 657 -30.55 25.84 -28.67
N ALA A 658 -30.94 24.61 -28.97
CA ALA A 658 -30.21 23.73 -29.88
C ALA A 658 -30.34 24.16 -31.34
N ASP A 659 -31.50 24.70 -31.73
CA ASP A 659 -31.77 25.13 -33.11
C ASP A 659 -31.50 26.62 -33.35
N GLY A 660 -31.27 27.40 -32.29
CA GLY A 660 -30.90 28.81 -32.32
C GLY A 660 -32.01 29.79 -32.69
N ASN A 661 -33.27 29.36 -32.77
CA ASN A 661 -34.41 30.23 -33.13
C ASN A 661 -35.10 30.90 -31.92
N PHE A 662 -34.82 30.41 -30.71
CA PHE A 662 -35.29 30.81 -29.38
C PHE A 662 -36.81 30.91 -29.20
N SER A 663 -37.60 30.45 -30.18
CA SER A 663 -39.05 30.62 -30.23
C SER A 663 -39.78 29.52 -29.47
N THR A 664 -39.46 28.27 -29.77
CA THR A 664 -39.99 27.05 -29.15
C THR A 664 -38.81 26.20 -28.66
N ASP A 665 -39.03 25.34 -27.66
CA ASP A 665 -38.04 24.37 -27.15
C ASP A 665 -36.73 24.93 -26.53
N ARG A 666 -36.59 26.26 -26.41
CA ARG A 666 -35.54 26.87 -25.58
C ARG A 666 -35.58 26.35 -24.14
N ILE A 667 -34.41 26.21 -23.55
CA ILE A 667 -34.22 25.74 -22.18
C ILE A 667 -33.71 26.91 -21.35
N LEU A 668 -34.44 27.27 -20.28
CA LEU A 668 -33.92 28.18 -19.27
C LEU A 668 -32.80 27.46 -18.50
N ILE A 669 -31.61 28.07 -18.43
CA ILE A 669 -30.45 27.47 -17.77
C ILE A 669 -29.96 28.27 -16.57
N ALA A 670 -30.20 29.59 -16.54
CA ALA A 670 -29.92 30.40 -15.34
C ALA A 670 -30.80 31.66 -15.26
N THR A 671 -31.01 32.12 -14.03
CA THR A 671 -31.70 33.39 -13.72
C THR A 671 -30.85 34.24 -12.78
N THR A 672 -30.73 35.54 -13.08
CA THR A 672 -30.07 36.57 -12.26
C THR A 672 -30.97 37.79 -12.10
N ALA A 673 -30.49 38.85 -11.44
CA ALA A 673 -31.00 40.19 -11.68
C ALA A 673 -30.84 40.60 -13.16
N ALA A 674 -31.63 41.57 -13.63
CA ALA A 674 -31.54 42.12 -14.98
C ALA A 674 -30.23 42.91 -15.19
N LEU A 675 -29.37 42.48 -16.12
CA LEU A 675 -28.02 43.03 -16.34
C LEU A 675 -27.73 43.33 -17.81
N ASN A 676 -26.80 44.24 -18.08
CA ASN A 676 -26.26 44.46 -19.42
C ASN A 676 -24.92 43.76 -19.56
N LEU A 677 -24.95 42.48 -19.98
CA LEU A 677 -23.77 41.63 -20.08
C LEU A 677 -22.94 41.93 -21.34
N ASN A 678 -21.64 41.67 -21.25
CA ASN A 678 -20.72 41.73 -22.38
C ASN A 678 -19.89 40.42 -22.47
N ALA A 679 -19.00 40.33 -23.46
CA ALA A 679 -18.24 39.09 -23.73
C ALA A 679 -17.38 38.61 -22.54
N SER A 680 -16.97 39.49 -21.63
CA SER A 680 -16.19 39.10 -20.44
C SER A 680 -17.00 38.36 -19.38
N ASN A 681 -18.33 38.36 -19.47
CA ASN A 681 -19.23 37.68 -18.53
C ASN A 681 -19.60 36.25 -18.96
N PHE A 682 -18.98 35.75 -20.04
CA PHE A 682 -19.21 34.42 -20.55
C PHE A 682 -17.88 33.74 -20.82
N THR A 683 -17.80 32.46 -20.49
CA THR A 683 -16.69 31.60 -20.89
C THR A 683 -17.21 30.21 -21.22
N ILE A 684 -16.45 29.47 -22.02
CA ILE A 684 -16.73 28.07 -22.33
C ILE A 684 -15.75 27.20 -21.54
N VAL A 685 -16.29 26.25 -20.78
CA VAL A 685 -15.53 25.27 -19.98
C VAL A 685 -15.78 23.85 -20.48
N ALA A 686 -14.93 22.92 -20.06
CA ALA A 686 -15.00 21.51 -20.45
C ALA A 686 -16.18 20.75 -19.82
#